data_AF-A0ABD4EUC5-F1
#
_entry.id   AF-A0ABD4EUC5-F1
#
_cell.length_a   1.000
_cell.length_b   1.000
_cell.length_c   1.000
_cell.angle_alpha   90.00
_cell.angle_beta   90.00
_cell.angle_gamma   90.00
#
_symmetry.space_group_name_H-M   'P 1'
#
loop_
_entity.id
_entity.type
_entity.pdbx_description
1 polymer ?
#
loop_
_entity_poly.entity_id
_entity_poly.type
_entity_poly.pdbx_seq_one_letter_code
_entity_poly.pdbx_strand_id
1 'polypeptide(L)'
;MESTHKNTKSELASLAPAEVVPINYSDSEATVYGKDGSGNNAIVQVTIPPAHISNPLLKLYIGYLQSPLFLGLRPSTRYTKAIEFRNFYKYIAENKQYESSGLPYNIVNLYFIKLKGTSERTSFYNEEMILRVPLKLFNKTVVDGFDKDKFAHVSLANYLVFFPNFPPPHSLPKKSMAELFGQKNTPYSDTELMQSLRLGCCFLLNKLSDIREKLMSNKHVLKQINALKTAEYDNKPLILNSQSNNFTVDYAPPKQIDNLSWEIIKKANLQIYETIVNNADPLTLEIFTFRSFPKAKLNSLEAKLTTLQWVQEFKNNLQTTASIYTKRTYGKNSYLLRRLDNITPKFLICPSDFEIYLIQCLLASESIQREGLNIHLLSDFSINIESTQIQYNKGRRDKSSATPIYTRQNLPYQCYTRYIEQRKVAKEYSFADSNKTLDYSTVTTAKGHIGFTAKSLHLFELLLSNESEVTRQYKDELGSEGDAFLWLIKRMWQHNQIAYNETLTNSRNKKKLNDLTGASKRESRVIGLTPDAITMSRKRMDDTVTISKKEGPETARSQSEPAVQAELTSHSLATKHNVYGNRSNSKEAIESERNFGAQVGDLMVEDALKVGEYLKDVKKINLSEIKDLLGLTSGYEDIEQLLENVDAELWGGFQHNGQVIIVISEVTAMLLKGYINHLHNEIPRLFLDSQLKGQDAQKKLAYLSTIFNSFPPDIQREGKKLLEEFDIPFPSLV
;
A
#
# COMPACT_ATOMS: atom_id res chain seq x y z
N MET A 1 19.29 -62.79 -1.33
CA MET A 1 18.61 -62.33 -2.56
C MET A 1 17.19 -61.95 -2.18
N GLU A 2 16.93 -60.65 -2.04
CA GLU A 2 15.58 -60.06 -2.07
C GLU A 2 15.80 -58.56 -2.38
N SER A 3 15.45 -58.16 -3.61
CA SER A 3 15.65 -56.79 -4.11
C SER A 3 14.33 -56.02 -4.01
N THR A 4 14.33 -54.98 -3.18
CA THR A 4 13.25 -53.99 -3.11
C THR A 4 13.46 -52.92 -4.20
N HIS A 5 12.75 -53.07 -5.32
CA HIS A 5 12.66 -51.99 -6.31
C HIS A 5 11.72 -50.89 -5.81
N LYS A 6 12.31 -49.73 -5.48
CA LYS A 6 11.60 -48.47 -5.29
C LYS A 6 11.03 -48.00 -6.62
N ASN A 7 9.73 -47.76 -6.64
CA ASN A 7 8.97 -47.26 -7.78
C ASN A 7 9.26 -45.76 -7.98
N THR A 8 10.16 -45.43 -8.89
CA THR A 8 10.48 -44.06 -9.31
C THR A 8 9.35 -43.54 -10.20
N LYS A 9 8.53 -42.60 -9.69
CA LYS A 9 7.65 -41.77 -10.53
C LYS A 9 8.53 -40.97 -11.50
N SER A 10 8.22 -41.00 -12.80
CA SER A 10 9.02 -40.30 -13.82
C SER A 10 8.94 -38.77 -13.68
N GLU A 11 10.00 -38.06 -14.11
CA GLU A 11 10.12 -36.58 -14.11
C GLU A 11 8.97 -35.85 -14.81
N LEU A 12 8.25 -36.52 -15.71
CA LEU A 12 7.06 -35.97 -16.37
C LEU A 12 5.86 -35.83 -15.41
N ALA A 13 5.74 -36.71 -14.41
CA ALA A 13 4.64 -36.65 -13.43
C ALA A 13 4.78 -35.47 -12.45
N SER A 14 6.00 -34.96 -12.23
CA SER A 14 6.25 -33.77 -11.40
C SER A 14 5.95 -32.45 -12.13
N LEU A 15 5.82 -32.47 -13.46
CA LEU A 15 5.47 -31.31 -14.28
C LEU A 15 3.95 -31.19 -14.53
N ALA A 16 3.16 -32.18 -14.11
CA ALA A 16 1.70 -32.15 -14.24
C ALA A 16 1.08 -31.15 -13.23
N PRO A 17 0.18 -30.24 -13.66
CA PRO A 17 -0.47 -29.28 -12.78
C PRO A 17 -1.47 -29.97 -11.85
N ALA A 18 -1.13 -30.06 -10.55
CA ALA A 18 -1.90 -30.75 -9.50
C ALA A 18 -2.17 -32.24 -9.82
N GLU A 19 -2.45 -33.06 -8.80
CA GLU A 19 -2.99 -34.41 -9.04
C GLU A 19 -4.17 -34.27 -10.02
N VAL A 20 -4.08 -34.93 -11.18
CA VAL A 20 -5.16 -35.00 -12.15
C VAL A 20 -6.32 -35.70 -11.46
N VAL A 21 -7.20 -34.89 -10.85
CA VAL A 21 -8.44 -35.37 -10.26
C VAL A 21 -9.28 -35.87 -11.42
N PRO A 22 -9.72 -37.15 -11.42
CA PRO A 22 -10.60 -37.66 -12.45
C PRO A 22 -11.83 -36.75 -12.58
N ILE A 23 -12.14 -36.30 -13.79
CA ILE A 23 -13.43 -35.64 -14.06
C ILE A 23 -14.48 -36.73 -13.87
N ASN A 24 -15.20 -36.68 -12.75
CA ASN A 24 -16.34 -37.55 -12.54
C ASN A 24 -17.46 -37.02 -13.44
N TYR A 25 -17.79 -37.72 -14.53
CA TYR A 25 -18.79 -37.29 -15.52
C TYR A 25 -20.22 -37.56 -15.03
N SER A 26 -20.55 -37.09 -13.82
CA SER A 26 -21.91 -37.17 -13.32
C SER A 26 -22.64 -35.85 -13.57
N ASP A 27 -23.83 -35.92 -14.15
CA ASP A 27 -24.67 -34.73 -14.32
C ASP A 27 -25.41 -34.33 -13.03
N SER A 28 -25.26 -35.10 -11.94
CA SER A 28 -25.97 -34.89 -10.66
C SER A 28 -25.08 -34.73 -9.44
N GLU A 29 -23.77 -34.98 -9.54
CA GLU A 29 -22.84 -34.81 -8.41
C GLU A 29 -21.44 -34.38 -8.83
N ALA A 30 -20.76 -33.67 -7.94
CA ALA A 30 -19.37 -33.27 -8.09
C ALA A 30 -18.60 -33.50 -6.79
N THR A 31 -17.39 -34.08 -6.91
CA THR A 31 -16.44 -34.19 -5.80
C THR A 31 -15.31 -33.20 -6.02
N VAL A 32 -15.15 -32.27 -5.07
CA VAL A 32 -14.16 -31.18 -5.15
C VAL A 32 -13.07 -31.39 -4.11
N TYR A 33 -11.82 -31.40 -4.58
CA TYR A 33 -10.62 -31.45 -3.75
C TYR A 33 -10.08 -30.04 -3.54
N GLY A 34 -9.86 -29.64 -2.29
CA GLY A 34 -9.41 -28.30 -1.92
C GLY A 34 -8.62 -28.26 -0.61
N LYS A 35 -8.43 -27.06 -0.07
CA LYS A 35 -7.81 -26.84 1.25
C LYS A 35 -8.71 -26.01 2.15
N ASP A 36 -8.85 -26.43 3.40
CA ASP A 36 -9.67 -25.74 4.41
C ASP A 36 -9.00 -24.43 4.91
N GLY A 37 -9.69 -23.73 5.83
CA GLY A 37 -9.19 -22.48 6.43
C GLY A 37 -7.91 -22.63 7.27
N SER A 38 -7.54 -23.86 7.62
CA SER A 38 -6.30 -24.20 8.34
C SER A 38 -5.18 -24.66 7.40
N GLY A 39 -5.47 -24.76 6.09
CA GLY A 39 -4.53 -25.21 5.07
C GLY A 39 -4.43 -26.73 4.91
N ASN A 40 -5.30 -27.50 5.57
CA ASN A 40 -5.36 -28.95 5.46
C ASN A 40 -6.11 -29.36 4.18
N ASN A 41 -5.75 -30.51 3.62
CA ASN A 41 -6.48 -31.08 2.49
C ASN A 41 -7.92 -31.42 2.90
N ALA A 42 -8.90 -31.02 2.09
CA ALA A 42 -10.31 -31.24 2.36
C ALA A 42 -11.05 -31.65 1.08
N ILE A 43 -12.08 -32.47 1.23
CA ILE A 43 -12.93 -32.96 0.14
C ILE A 43 -14.37 -32.48 0.38
N VAL A 44 -15.00 -31.92 -0.64
CA VAL A 44 -16.38 -31.45 -0.60
C VAL A 44 -17.18 -32.19 -1.67
N GLN A 45 -18.18 -32.94 -1.25
CA GLN A 45 -19.17 -33.55 -2.15
C GLN A 45 -20.38 -32.63 -2.29
N VAL A 46 -20.82 -32.43 -3.53
CA VAL A 46 -21.98 -31.63 -3.91
C VAL A 46 -22.89 -32.51 -4.75
N THR A 47 -24.10 -32.79 -4.28
CA THR A 47 -25.05 -33.72 -4.94
C THR A 47 -26.41 -33.05 -5.07
N ILE A 48 -26.97 -33.03 -6.29
CA ILE A 48 -28.28 -32.45 -6.55
C ILE A 48 -29.35 -33.22 -5.75
N PRO A 49 -30.27 -32.54 -5.05
CA PRO A 49 -31.37 -33.20 -4.37
C PRO A 49 -32.19 -34.06 -5.35
N PRO A 50 -32.53 -35.33 -5.02
CA PRO A 50 -33.16 -36.25 -5.98
C PRO A 50 -34.42 -35.71 -6.65
N ALA A 51 -35.26 -34.98 -5.91
CA ALA A 51 -36.48 -34.35 -6.42
C ALA A 51 -36.23 -33.26 -7.49
N HIS A 52 -34.98 -32.80 -7.65
CA HIS A 52 -34.59 -31.72 -8.54
C HIS A 52 -33.46 -32.09 -9.49
N ILE A 53 -33.23 -33.40 -9.72
CA ILE A 53 -32.12 -33.88 -10.54
C ILE A 53 -32.15 -33.36 -11.99
N SER A 54 -33.34 -33.02 -12.49
CA SER A 54 -33.55 -32.45 -13.82
C SER A 54 -33.46 -30.92 -13.86
N ASN A 55 -33.30 -30.23 -12.72
CA ASN A 55 -33.35 -28.78 -12.68
C ASN A 55 -32.14 -28.13 -13.40
N PRO A 56 -32.36 -27.25 -14.40
CA PRO A 56 -31.28 -26.66 -15.18
C PRO A 56 -30.27 -25.83 -14.38
N LEU A 57 -30.72 -25.09 -13.36
CA LEU A 57 -29.83 -24.28 -12.51
C LEU A 57 -28.87 -25.18 -11.71
N LEU A 58 -29.38 -26.28 -11.17
CA LEU A 58 -28.57 -27.20 -10.37
C LEU A 58 -27.58 -27.95 -11.27
N LYS A 59 -28.02 -28.45 -12.43
CA LYS A 59 -27.10 -29.07 -13.41
C LYS A 59 -25.99 -28.13 -13.86
N LEU A 60 -26.29 -26.85 -14.10
CA LEU A 60 -25.30 -25.83 -14.45
C LEU A 60 -24.21 -25.70 -13.37
N TYR A 61 -24.59 -25.72 -12.09
CA TYR A 61 -23.63 -25.63 -10.99
C TYR A 61 -22.75 -26.88 -10.86
N ILE A 62 -23.30 -28.09 -11.03
CA ILE A 62 -22.49 -29.32 -11.09
C ILE A 62 -21.50 -29.26 -12.27
N GLY A 63 -21.98 -28.87 -13.46
CA GLY A 63 -21.14 -28.67 -14.64
C GLY A 63 -20.01 -27.67 -14.43
N TYR A 64 -20.30 -26.56 -13.74
CA TYR A 64 -19.28 -25.57 -13.38
C TYR A 64 -18.21 -26.15 -12.46
N LEU A 65 -18.59 -26.92 -11.43
CA LEU A 65 -17.64 -27.54 -10.49
C LEU A 65 -16.73 -28.58 -11.16
N GLN A 66 -17.16 -29.18 -12.27
CA GLN A 66 -16.39 -30.14 -13.05
C GLN A 66 -15.57 -29.49 -14.18
N SER A 67 -15.79 -28.20 -14.45
CA SER A 67 -15.19 -27.51 -15.59
C SER A 67 -13.68 -27.28 -15.42
N PRO A 68 -12.90 -27.32 -16.53
CA PRO A 68 -11.50 -26.88 -16.52
C PRO A 68 -11.30 -25.49 -15.89
N LEU A 69 -12.23 -24.57 -16.14
CA LEU A 69 -12.21 -23.22 -15.58
C LEU A 69 -12.26 -23.22 -14.04
N PHE A 70 -13.08 -24.08 -13.43
CA PHE A 70 -13.11 -24.23 -11.97
C PHE A 70 -11.90 -24.99 -11.43
N LEU A 71 -11.47 -26.04 -12.12
CA LEU A 71 -10.35 -26.88 -11.71
C LEU A 71 -9.01 -26.11 -11.71
N GLY A 72 -8.87 -25.10 -12.57
CA GLY A 72 -7.72 -24.17 -12.56
C GLY A 72 -7.66 -23.20 -11.37
N LEU A 73 -8.69 -23.16 -10.51
CA LEU A 73 -8.69 -22.28 -9.33
C LEU A 73 -7.79 -22.81 -8.20
N ARG A 74 -7.28 -21.89 -7.36
CA ARG A 74 -6.49 -22.23 -6.16
C ARG A 74 -7.26 -23.22 -5.25
N PRO A 75 -6.60 -24.19 -4.59
CA PRO A 75 -7.28 -25.20 -3.76
C PRO A 75 -8.19 -24.65 -2.66
N SER A 76 -7.81 -23.54 -2.01
CA SER A 76 -8.67 -22.88 -1.01
C SER A 76 -9.91 -22.24 -1.62
N THR A 77 -9.78 -21.64 -2.81
CA THR A 77 -10.90 -21.05 -3.55
C THR A 77 -11.88 -22.12 -4.04
N ARG A 78 -11.39 -23.28 -4.51
CA ARG A 78 -12.22 -24.43 -4.88
C ARG A 78 -13.05 -24.91 -3.68
N TYR A 79 -12.40 -25.05 -2.52
CA TYR A 79 -13.07 -25.44 -1.27
C TYR A 79 -14.19 -24.47 -0.89
N THR A 80 -13.91 -23.15 -0.85
CA THR A 80 -14.92 -22.14 -0.48
C THR A 80 -16.12 -22.16 -1.42
N LYS A 81 -15.89 -22.23 -2.74
CA LYS A 81 -16.95 -22.27 -3.74
C LYS A 81 -17.82 -23.53 -3.63
N ALA A 82 -17.19 -24.69 -3.52
CA ALA A 82 -17.91 -25.97 -3.42
C ALA A 82 -18.79 -26.04 -2.16
N ILE A 83 -18.32 -25.49 -1.04
CA ILE A 83 -19.13 -25.40 0.19
C ILE A 83 -20.38 -24.57 -0.03
N GLU A 84 -20.29 -23.45 -0.74
CA GLU A 84 -21.45 -22.58 -0.96
C GLU A 84 -22.51 -23.28 -1.82
N PHE A 85 -22.11 -23.97 -2.89
CA PHE A 85 -23.04 -24.79 -3.68
C PHE A 85 -23.67 -25.92 -2.85
N ARG A 86 -22.88 -26.60 -2.01
CA ARG A 86 -23.39 -27.64 -1.10
C ARG A 86 -24.42 -27.07 -0.12
N ASN A 87 -24.15 -25.92 0.48
CA ASN A 87 -25.04 -25.26 1.43
C ASN A 87 -26.35 -24.83 0.76
N PHE A 88 -26.26 -24.29 -0.47
CA PHE A 88 -27.43 -23.95 -1.27
C PHE A 88 -28.29 -25.18 -1.61
N TYR A 89 -27.66 -26.31 -1.99
CA TYR A 89 -28.38 -27.55 -2.26
C TYR A 89 -29.02 -28.15 -1.00
N LYS A 90 -28.32 -28.07 0.12
CA LYS A 90 -28.87 -28.48 1.42
C LYS A 90 -30.09 -27.64 1.78
N TYR A 91 -30.05 -26.33 1.56
CA TYR A 91 -31.22 -25.47 1.74
C TYR A 91 -32.39 -25.92 0.87
N ILE A 92 -32.17 -26.24 -0.40
CA ILE A 92 -33.24 -26.75 -1.28
C ILE A 92 -33.83 -28.05 -0.74
N ALA A 93 -32.97 -29.01 -0.36
CA ALA A 93 -33.40 -30.31 0.17
C ALA A 93 -34.19 -30.20 1.49
N GLU A 94 -33.91 -29.18 2.32
CA GLU A 94 -34.64 -28.94 3.56
C GLU A 94 -36.06 -28.39 3.35
N ASN A 95 -36.39 -27.86 2.16
CA ASN A 95 -37.68 -27.23 1.86
C ASN A 95 -38.56 -28.13 0.98
N LYS A 96 -39.22 -29.11 1.62
CA LYS A 96 -40.07 -30.12 0.94
C LYS A 96 -41.17 -29.53 0.04
N GLN A 97 -41.61 -28.29 0.27
CA GLN A 97 -42.59 -27.61 -0.58
C GLN A 97 -42.14 -27.51 -2.05
N TYR A 98 -40.84 -27.51 -2.32
CA TYR A 98 -40.31 -27.40 -3.67
C TYR A 98 -40.40 -28.72 -4.45
N GLU A 99 -40.49 -29.87 -3.76
CA GLU A 99 -40.57 -31.18 -4.42
C GLU A 99 -41.79 -31.30 -5.32
N SER A 100 -42.92 -30.71 -4.93
CA SER A 100 -44.17 -30.71 -5.69
C SER A 100 -44.35 -29.47 -6.58
N SER A 101 -43.91 -28.29 -6.12
CA SER A 101 -44.11 -27.02 -6.83
C SER A 101 -43.01 -26.64 -7.82
N GLY A 102 -41.88 -27.36 -7.80
CA GLY A 102 -40.67 -26.99 -8.54
C GLY A 102 -39.90 -25.85 -7.86
N LEU A 103 -38.69 -25.54 -8.36
CA LEU A 103 -37.88 -24.47 -7.81
C LEU A 103 -38.33 -23.10 -8.35
N PRO A 104 -38.74 -22.15 -7.49
CA PRO A 104 -39.12 -20.82 -7.94
C PRO A 104 -37.91 -20.07 -8.51
N TYR A 105 -38.13 -19.17 -9.47
CA TYR A 105 -37.01 -18.45 -10.10
C TYR A 105 -36.24 -17.52 -9.14
N ASN A 106 -36.87 -17.10 -8.04
CA ASN A 106 -36.23 -16.33 -6.97
C ASN A 106 -35.60 -17.21 -5.87
N ILE A 107 -35.43 -18.53 -6.08
CA ILE A 107 -34.93 -19.48 -5.07
C ILE A 107 -33.60 -19.06 -4.43
N VAL A 108 -32.71 -18.44 -5.20
CA VAL A 108 -31.43 -17.94 -4.69
C VAL A 108 -31.65 -16.75 -3.74
N ASN A 109 -32.59 -15.86 -4.05
CA ASN A 109 -32.97 -14.77 -3.15
C ASN A 109 -33.57 -15.32 -1.84
N LEU A 110 -34.45 -16.33 -1.93
CA LEU A 110 -35.04 -16.99 -0.75
C LEU A 110 -33.97 -17.66 0.14
N TYR A 111 -32.95 -18.27 -0.46
CA TYR A 111 -31.79 -18.79 0.28
C TYR A 111 -31.08 -17.69 1.07
N PHE A 112 -30.79 -16.54 0.44
CA PHE A 112 -30.15 -15.42 1.13
C PHE A 112 -31.04 -14.77 2.20
N ILE A 113 -32.36 -14.76 2.03
CA ILE A 113 -33.31 -14.31 3.07
C ILE A 113 -33.19 -15.20 4.32
N LYS A 114 -33.15 -16.52 4.16
CA LYS A 114 -32.92 -17.45 5.27
C LYS A 114 -31.55 -17.23 5.91
N LEU A 115 -30.49 -17.10 5.11
CA LEU A 115 -29.15 -16.85 5.64
C LEU A 115 -29.09 -15.57 6.48
N LYS A 116 -29.67 -14.47 5.99
CA LYS A 116 -29.77 -13.20 6.74
C LYS A 116 -30.50 -13.36 8.07
N GLY A 117 -31.56 -14.17 8.12
CA GLY A 117 -32.30 -14.45 9.35
C GLY A 117 -31.53 -15.31 10.38
N THR A 118 -30.43 -15.95 9.98
CA THR A 118 -29.69 -16.91 10.82
C THR A 118 -28.23 -16.53 11.10
N SER A 119 -27.76 -15.39 10.58
CA SER A 119 -26.34 -15.01 10.58
C SER A 119 -26.13 -13.55 11.00
N GLU A 120 -25.15 -13.31 11.87
CA GLU A 120 -24.70 -11.96 12.29
C GLU A 120 -23.84 -11.24 11.24
N ARG A 121 -23.59 -11.86 10.08
CA ARG A 121 -22.75 -11.29 9.01
C ARG A 121 -23.37 -10.02 8.42
N THR A 122 -22.52 -9.03 8.16
CA THR A 122 -22.88 -7.73 7.58
C THR A 122 -22.92 -7.70 6.05
N SER A 123 -22.41 -8.75 5.36
CA SER A 123 -22.42 -8.85 3.90
C SER A 123 -22.43 -10.30 3.43
N PHE A 124 -23.12 -10.55 2.31
CA PHE A 124 -23.20 -11.84 1.60
C PHE A 124 -22.76 -11.72 0.14
N TYR A 125 -22.02 -10.65 -0.20
CA TYR A 125 -21.61 -10.34 -1.58
C TYR A 125 -20.76 -11.46 -2.21
N ASN A 126 -19.85 -12.07 -1.45
CA ASN A 126 -18.97 -13.09 -1.99
C ASN A 126 -19.74 -14.39 -2.31
N GLU A 127 -20.64 -14.80 -1.43
CA GLU A 127 -21.52 -15.95 -1.59
C GLU A 127 -22.47 -15.75 -2.78
N GLU A 128 -23.04 -14.56 -2.92
CA GLU A 128 -23.87 -14.16 -4.07
C GLU A 128 -23.09 -14.26 -5.36
N MET A 129 -21.88 -13.70 -5.41
CA MET A 129 -20.99 -13.80 -6.55
C MET A 129 -20.60 -15.25 -6.89
N ILE A 130 -20.41 -16.12 -5.90
CA ILE A 130 -20.10 -17.55 -6.13
C ILE A 130 -21.24 -18.23 -6.89
N LEU A 131 -22.48 -18.06 -6.43
CA LEU A 131 -23.67 -18.64 -7.05
C LEU A 131 -23.98 -17.97 -8.41
N ARG A 132 -23.67 -16.67 -8.58
CA ARG A 132 -23.98 -15.91 -9.79
C ARG A 132 -23.03 -16.19 -10.96
N VAL A 133 -21.76 -16.52 -10.68
CA VAL A 133 -20.72 -16.71 -11.72
C VAL A 133 -21.13 -17.71 -12.80
N PRO A 134 -21.60 -18.94 -12.49
CA PRO A 134 -22.01 -19.90 -13.52
C PRO A 134 -23.11 -19.35 -14.45
N LEU A 135 -24.11 -18.65 -13.90
CA LEU A 135 -25.18 -18.01 -14.69
C LEU A 135 -24.66 -16.89 -15.59
N LYS A 136 -23.68 -16.10 -15.11
CA LYS A 136 -23.03 -15.07 -15.94
C LYS A 136 -22.19 -15.68 -17.06
N LEU A 137 -21.54 -16.82 -16.83
CA LEU A 137 -20.76 -17.51 -17.85
C LEU A 137 -21.67 -18.04 -18.97
N PHE A 138 -22.87 -18.53 -18.64
CA PHE A 138 -23.85 -18.96 -19.62
C PHE A 138 -24.21 -17.85 -20.64
N ASN A 139 -24.37 -16.61 -20.17
CA ASN A 139 -24.75 -15.47 -21.03
C ASN A 139 -23.60 -14.84 -21.83
N LYS A 140 -22.37 -15.37 -21.75
CA LYS A 140 -21.22 -14.85 -22.51
C LYS A 140 -21.12 -15.49 -23.89
N THR A 141 -20.69 -14.71 -24.88
CA THR A 141 -20.57 -15.14 -26.28
C THR A 141 -19.52 -16.25 -26.46
N VAL A 142 -18.37 -16.14 -25.79
CA VAL A 142 -17.28 -17.13 -25.81
C VAL A 142 -16.76 -17.32 -24.38
N VAL A 143 -16.59 -18.58 -23.95
CA VAL A 143 -16.02 -18.95 -22.65
C VAL A 143 -15.12 -20.17 -22.81
N ASP A 144 -13.80 -19.96 -22.71
CA ASP A 144 -12.85 -21.07 -22.75
C ASP A 144 -12.94 -21.92 -21.47
N GLY A 145 -12.92 -23.24 -21.63
CA GLY A 145 -12.89 -24.18 -20.51
C GLY A 145 -14.21 -24.34 -19.74
N PHE A 146 -15.35 -23.93 -20.32
CA PHE A 146 -16.70 -24.20 -19.81
C PHE A 146 -17.68 -24.41 -20.97
N ASP A 147 -18.21 -25.64 -21.11
CA ASP A 147 -19.18 -26.01 -22.15
C ASP A 147 -20.57 -25.48 -21.79
N LYS A 148 -20.85 -24.22 -22.17
CA LYS A 148 -22.14 -23.57 -21.89
C LYS A 148 -23.31 -24.18 -22.68
N ASP A 149 -23.05 -24.75 -23.86
CA ASP A 149 -24.08 -25.25 -24.76
C ASP A 149 -24.67 -26.56 -24.23
N LYS A 150 -23.84 -27.40 -23.59
CA LYS A 150 -24.30 -28.59 -22.84
C LYS A 150 -25.37 -28.26 -21.78
N PHE A 151 -25.31 -27.09 -21.16
CA PHE A 151 -26.22 -26.68 -20.09
C PHE A 151 -27.27 -25.66 -20.53
N ALA A 152 -27.41 -25.41 -21.83
CA ALA A 152 -28.29 -24.38 -22.34
C ALA A 152 -29.77 -24.69 -22.06
N HIS A 153 -30.42 -23.79 -21.32
CA HIS A 153 -31.84 -23.88 -21.03
C HIS A 153 -32.46 -22.50 -20.86
N VAL A 154 -33.59 -22.25 -21.51
CA VAL A 154 -34.29 -20.94 -21.53
C VAL A 154 -34.60 -20.41 -20.12
N SER A 155 -34.87 -21.31 -19.18
CA SER A 155 -35.19 -20.97 -17.79
C SER A 155 -34.00 -20.38 -17.00
N LEU A 156 -32.75 -20.53 -17.45
CA LEU A 156 -31.57 -19.99 -16.77
C LEU A 156 -31.57 -18.46 -16.73
N ALA A 157 -32.08 -17.81 -17.78
CA ALA A 157 -32.25 -16.36 -17.83
C ALA A 157 -33.20 -15.88 -16.72
N ASN A 158 -34.28 -16.62 -16.46
CA ASN A 158 -35.25 -16.28 -15.42
C ASN A 158 -34.61 -16.31 -14.03
N TYR A 159 -33.77 -17.30 -13.71
CA TYR A 159 -33.03 -17.33 -12.44
C TYR A 159 -32.08 -16.13 -12.27
N LEU A 160 -31.46 -15.67 -13.35
CA LEU A 160 -30.57 -14.50 -13.30
C LEU A 160 -31.33 -13.19 -13.08
N VAL A 161 -32.52 -13.04 -13.67
CA VAL A 161 -33.38 -11.84 -13.50
C VAL A 161 -33.79 -11.64 -12.04
N PHE A 162 -34.13 -12.72 -11.34
CA PHE A 162 -34.52 -12.66 -9.92
C PHE A 162 -33.34 -12.83 -8.94
N PHE A 163 -32.10 -12.74 -9.43
CA PHE A 163 -30.91 -12.97 -8.62
C PHE A 163 -30.63 -11.75 -7.72
N PRO A 164 -30.37 -11.94 -6.41
CA PRO A 164 -30.12 -10.83 -5.50
C PRO A 164 -28.87 -10.05 -5.92
N ASN A 165 -28.92 -8.72 -5.81
CA ASN A 165 -27.81 -7.83 -6.13
C ASN A 165 -27.30 -7.17 -4.86
N PHE A 166 -26.37 -7.82 -4.15
CA PHE A 166 -25.76 -7.20 -2.99
C PHE A 166 -24.70 -6.19 -3.43
N PRO A 167 -24.63 -5.01 -2.81
CA PRO A 167 -23.52 -4.11 -3.05
C PRO A 167 -22.22 -4.79 -2.60
N PRO A 168 -21.09 -4.55 -3.28
CA PRO A 168 -19.80 -4.96 -2.76
C PRO A 168 -19.66 -4.40 -1.34
N PRO A 169 -19.13 -5.17 -0.37
CA PRO A 169 -18.90 -4.64 0.96
C PRO A 169 -18.08 -3.37 0.82
N HIS A 170 -18.41 -2.33 1.61
CA HIS A 170 -17.55 -1.15 1.72
C HIS A 170 -16.17 -1.64 2.18
N SER A 171 -15.29 -1.91 1.22
CA SER A 171 -13.94 -2.32 1.53
C SER A 171 -13.29 -1.09 2.10
N LEU A 172 -13.16 -1.04 3.43
CA LEU A 172 -12.28 -0.08 4.05
C LEU A 172 -10.93 -0.25 3.34
N PRO A 173 -10.38 0.81 2.73
CA PRO A 173 -9.07 0.72 2.11
C PRO A 173 -8.09 0.15 3.13
N LYS A 174 -7.14 -0.65 2.65
CA LYS A 174 -6.09 -1.18 3.54
C LYS A 174 -5.42 0.02 4.22
N LYS A 175 -5.15 -0.11 5.52
CA LYS A 175 -4.54 0.95 6.31
C LYS A 175 -3.18 1.32 5.74
N SER A 176 -2.90 2.61 5.58
CA SER A 176 -1.55 3.10 5.30
C SER A 176 -0.67 3.04 6.56
N MET A 177 0.63 3.34 6.43
CA MET A 177 1.54 3.47 7.58
C MET A 177 1.04 4.53 8.58
N ALA A 178 0.54 5.67 8.09
CA ALA A 178 0.02 6.74 8.95
C ALA A 178 -1.24 6.31 9.75
N GLU A 179 -1.96 5.28 9.30
CA GLU A 179 -3.20 4.80 9.91
C GLU A 179 -3.03 3.58 10.82
N LEU A 180 -1.83 2.99 10.90
CA LEU A 180 -1.58 1.77 11.68
C LEU A 180 -2.04 1.93 13.13
N PHE A 181 -1.85 3.11 13.71
CA PHE A 181 -2.22 3.46 15.08
C PHE A 181 -3.42 4.42 15.16
N GLY A 182 -4.13 4.63 14.05
CA GLY A 182 -5.15 5.66 13.89
C GLY A 182 -4.58 6.99 13.43
N GLN A 183 -5.27 7.65 12.50
CA GLN A 183 -4.75 8.79 11.74
C GLN A 183 -4.37 10.00 12.61
N LYS A 184 -5.10 10.23 13.72
CA LYS A 184 -4.81 11.32 14.67
C LYS A 184 -3.60 11.06 15.57
N ASN A 185 -3.13 9.82 15.65
CA ASN A 185 -2.06 9.41 16.55
C ASN A 185 -0.68 9.38 15.89
N THR A 186 -0.62 9.65 14.58
CA THR A 186 0.63 9.71 13.83
C THR A 186 0.97 11.17 13.53
N PRO A 187 2.14 11.69 13.94
CA PRO A 187 2.51 13.09 13.69
C PRO A 187 2.93 13.32 12.23
N TYR A 188 3.46 12.30 11.56
CA TYR A 188 3.93 12.36 10.19
C TYR A 188 2.84 12.07 9.15
N SER A 189 3.06 12.52 7.92
CA SER A 189 2.33 12.18 6.69
C SER A 189 2.77 10.81 6.13
N ASP A 190 2.02 10.26 5.18
CA ASP A 190 2.43 9.04 4.48
C ASP A 190 3.70 9.30 3.62
N THR A 191 3.88 10.53 3.14
CA THR A 191 5.07 11.01 2.40
C THR A 191 6.32 11.01 3.26
N GLU A 192 6.29 11.68 4.42
CA GLU A 192 7.43 11.71 5.36
C GLU A 192 7.80 10.30 5.83
N LEU A 193 6.79 9.48 6.17
CA LEU A 193 7.01 8.09 6.57
C LEU A 193 7.64 7.27 5.43
N MET A 194 7.25 7.49 4.18
CA MET A 194 7.78 6.75 3.04
C MET A 194 9.22 7.15 2.72
N GLN A 195 9.52 8.44 2.67
CA GLN A 195 10.88 8.95 2.41
C GLN A 195 11.84 8.47 3.51
N SER A 196 11.44 8.64 4.77
CA SER A 196 12.20 8.20 5.93
C SER A 196 12.39 6.68 5.97
N LEU A 197 11.36 5.89 5.62
CA LEU A 197 11.45 4.43 5.50
C LEU A 197 12.50 4.02 4.47
N ARG A 198 12.49 4.64 3.28
CA ARG A 198 13.44 4.34 2.20
C ARG A 198 14.87 4.63 2.63
N LEU A 199 15.12 5.81 3.20
CA LEU A 199 16.43 6.21 3.71
C LEU A 199 16.90 5.28 4.82
N GLY A 200 16.05 5.01 5.82
CA GLY A 200 16.40 4.15 6.95
C GLY A 200 16.66 2.70 6.54
N CYS A 201 15.90 2.14 5.59
CA CYS A 201 16.18 0.80 5.05
C CYS A 201 17.51 0.76 4.30
N CYS A 202 17.78 1.77 3.46
CA CYS A 202 19.03 1.83 2.71
C CYS A 202 20.25 2.02 3.63
N PHE A 203 20.15 2.88 4.64
CA PHE A 203 21.18 3.07 5.66
C PHE A 203 21.55 1.73 6.30
N LEU A 204 20.57 0.99 6.84
CA LEU A 204 20.81 -0.28 7.50
C LEU A 204 21.41 -1.34 6.56
N LEU A 205 20.91 -1.43 5.32
CA LEU A 205 21.44 -2.35 4.30
C LEU A 205 22.90 -2.03 3.94
N ASN A 206 23.22 -0.75 3.81
CA ASN A 206 24.59 -0.31 3.51
C ASN A 206 25.53 -0.61 4.68
N LYS A 207 25.14 -0.28 5.92
CA LYS A 207 25.96 -0.60 7.10
C LYS A 207 26.26 -2.09 7.23
N LEU A 208 25.26 -2.95 7.00
CA LEU A 208 25.46 -4.41 7.04
C LEU A 208 26.35 -4.89 5.89
N SER A 209 26.20 -4.31 4.70
CA SER A 209 27.06 -4.63 3.55
C SER A 209 28.50 -4.19 3.77
N ASP A 210 28.73 -2.99 4.33
CA ASP A 210 30.06 -2.47 4.61
C ASP A 210 30.77 -3.33 5.68
N ILE A 211 30.05 -3.79 6.71
CA ILE A 211 30.57 -4.74 7.71
C ILE A 211 31.02 -6.04 7.02
N ARG A 212 30.15 -6.58 6.14
CA ARG A 212 30.44 -7.80 5.38
C ARG A 212 31.68 -7.64 4.49
N GLU A 213 31.77 -6.56 3.73
CA GLU A 213 32.89 -6.26 2.84
C GLU A 213 34.21 -6.09 3.62
N LYS A 214 34.19 -5.34 4.73
CA LYS A 214 35.36 -5.15 5.61
C LYS A 214 35.85 -6.49 6.18
N LEU A 215 34.96 -7.36 6.63
CA LEU A 215 35.32 -8.67 7.17
C LEU A 215 35.85 -9.62 6.07
N MET A 216 35.22 -9.63 4.89
CA MET A 216 35.65 -10.46 3.76
C MET A 216 36.96 -9.99 3.12
N SER A 217 37.33 -8.71 3.32
CA SER A 217 38.64 -8.18 2.91
C SER A 217 39.80 -8.71 3.76
N ASN A 218 39.53 -9.26 4.95
CA ASN A 218 40.55 -9.89 5.77
C ASN A 218 40.94 -11.27 5.19
N LYS A 219 42.20 -11.42 4.79
CA LYS A 219 42.73 -12.66 4.16
C LYS A 219 42.51 -13.91 5.01
N HIS A 220 42.57 -13.81 6.35
CA HIS A 220 42.37 -14.95 7.24
C HIS A 220 40.89 -15.35 7.31
N VAL A 221 39.98 -14.36 7.41
CA VAL A 221 38.53 -14.62 7.36
C VAL A 221 38.17 -15.27 6.03
N LEU A 222 38.62 -14.69 4.91
CA LEU A 222 38.37 -15.22 3.58
C LEU A 222 38.86 -16.67 3.43
N LYS A 223 40.05 -16.98 3.96
CA LYS A 223 40.58 -18.35 3.97
C LYS A 223 39.66 -19.32 4.72
N GLN A 224 39.17 -18.96 5.90
CA GLN A 224 38.27 -19.83 6.67
C GLN A 224 36.90 -19.98 6.00
N ILE A 225 36.37 -18.92 5.40
CA ILE A 225 35.12 -18.98 4.64
C ILE A 225 35.27 -19.89 3.41
N ASN A 226 36.40 -19.82 2.70
CA ASN A 226 36.66 -20.73 1.58
C ASN A 226 36.83 -22.19 2.02
N ALA A 227 37.38 -22.44 3.22
CA ALA A 227 37.42 -23.78 3.80
C ALA A 227 36.00 -24.32 4.08
N LEU A 228 35.08 -23.48 4.59
CA LEU A 228 33.68 -23.87 4.80
C LEU A 228 32.89 -24.10 3.50
N LYS A 229 33.30 -23.47 2.40
CA LYS A 229 32.71 -23.69 1.08
C LYS A 229 33.13 -25.01 0.45
N THR A 230 34.36 -25.45 0.71
CA THR A 230 34.95 -26.65 0.11
C THR A 230 34.73 -27.91 0.94
N ALA A 231 34.58 -27.76 2.26
CA ALA A 231 34.23 -28.86 3.14
C ALA A 231 32.73 -29.16 3.07
N GLU A 232 32.38 -30.45 3.05
CA GLU A 232 31.01 -30.92 2.95
C GLU A 232 30.62 -31.80 4.15
N TYR A 233 29.35 -31.75 4.51
CA TYR A 233 28.70 -32.69 5.44
C TYR A 233 27.31 -33.01 4.93
N ASP A 234 26.96 -34.30 4.88
CA ASP A 234 25.69 -34.78 4.33
C ASP A 234 25.42 -34.27 2.89
N ASN A 235 26.46 -34.36 2.03
CA ASN A 235 26.45 -33.90 0.63
C ASN A 235 26.08 -32.43 0.45
N LYS A 236 26.35 -31.59 1.47
CA LYS A 236 26.09 -30.16 1.45
C LYS A 236 27.31 -29.40 1.96
N PRO A 237 27.65 -28.24 1.37
CA PRO A 237 28.71 -27.39 1.90
C PRO A 237 28.46 -27.06 3.38
N LEU A 238 29.52 -27.10 4.20
CA LEU A 238 29.43 -26.80 5.63
C LEU A 238 28.88 -25.41 5.93
N ILE A 239 29.09 -24.46 5.02
CA ILE A 239 28.55 -23.11 5.14
C ILE A 239 27.00 -23.06 5.14
N LEU A 240 26.33 -24.12 4.66
CA LEU A 240 24.87 -24.28 4.70
C LEU A 240 24.36 -24.85 6.02
N ASN A 241 25.21 -25.49 6.81
CA ASN A 241 24.86 -25.99 8.14
C ASN A 241 24.80 -24.82 9.12
N SER A 242 23.75 -24.00 8.98
CA SER A 242 23.43 -22.95 9.93
C SER A 242 23.30 -23.58 11.32
N GLN A 243 24.01 -23.02 12.30
CA GLN A 243 23.93 -23.49 13.68
C GLN A 243 22.47 -23.63 14.10
N SER A 244 21.99 -24.85 14.34
CA SER A 244 20.60 -25.06 14.71
C SER A 244 20.32 -24.36 16.05
N ASN A 245 19.04 -24.11 16.39
CA ASN A 245 18.70 -23.44 17.65
C ASN A 245 19.22 -24.17 18.91
N ASN A 246 19.62 -25.43 18.77
CA ASN A 246 20.17 -26.25 19.86
C ASN A 246 21.70 -26.36 19.82
N PHE A 247 22.37 -25.73 18.85
CA PHE A 247 23.83 -25.65 18.83
C PHE A 247 24.25 -24.67 19.92
N THR A 248 25.18 -25.11 20.76
CA THR A 248 25.96 -24.19 21.58
C THR A 248 27.29 -23.98 20.90
N VAL A 249 28.04 -22.95 21.30
CA VAL A 249 29.31 -22.71 20.63
C VAL A 249 30.39 -23.75 20.95
N ASP A 250 30.27 -24.46 22.07
CA ASP A 250 31.16 -25.57 22.42
C ASP A 250 30.72 -26.89 21.80
N TYR A 251 29.41 -27.09 21.64
CA TYR A 251 28.81 -28.37 21.31
C TYR A 251 27.77 -28.27 20.21
N ALA A 252 27.95 -29.05 19.16
CA ALA A 252 26.88 -29.38 18.24
C ALA A 252 26.22 -30.71 18.67
N PRO A 253 24.89 -30.87 18.55
CA PRO A 253 24.24 -32.14 18.78
C PRO A 253 24.87 -33.24 17.90
N PRO A 254 25.30 -34.40 18.47
CA PRO A 254 26.05 -35.44 17.73
C PRO A 254 25.35 -36.00 16.48
N LYS A 255 24.03 -35.82 16.39
CA LYS A 255 23.19 -36.27 15.26
C LYS A 255 23.08 -35.24 14.13
N GLN A 256 23.63 -34.02 14.29
CA GLN A 256 23.42 -32.91 13.34
C GLN A 256 24.69 -32.49 12.59
N ILE A 257 25.88 -32.76 13.14
CA ILE A 257 27.18 -32.53 12.47
C ILE A 257 28.25 -33.37 13.20
N ASP A 258 29.24 -33.89 12.47
CA ASP A 258 30.37 -34.60 13.08
C ASP A 258 31.41 -33.64 13.68
N ASN A 259 32.28 -34.17 14.55
CA ASN A 259 33.27 -33.35 15.25
C ASN A 259 34.27 -32.65 14.31
N LEU A 260 34.71 -33.31 13.23
CA LEU A 260 35.70 -32.73 12.31
C LEU A 260 35.09 -31.53 11.58
N SER A 261 33.88 -31.71 11.06
CA SER A 261 33.09 -30.65 10.43
C SER A 261 32.81 -29.48 11.39
N TRP A 262 32.49 -29.79 12.65
CA TRP A 262 32.23 -28.79 13.67
C TRP A 262 33.48 -27.95 14.01
N GLU A 263 34.67 -28.57 14.06
CA GLU A 263 35.93 -27.85 14.29
C GLU A 263 36.26 -26.86 13.16
N ILE A 264 35.88 -27.15 11.91
CA ILE A 264 36.04 -26.20 10.79
C ILE A 264 35.13 -24.97 11.02
N ILE A 265 33.87 -25.17 11.43
CA ILE A 265 32.94 -24.08 11.75
C ILE A 265 33.44 -23.25 12.93
N LYS A 266 33.97 -23.89 13.98
CA LYS A 266 34.58 -23.20 15.12
C LYS A 266 35.73 -22.30 14.71
N LYS A 267 36.67 -22.82 13.90
CA LYS A 267 37.81 -22.03 13.39
C LYS A 267 37.37 -20.80 12.61
N ALA A 268 36.34 -20.91 11.77
CA ALA A 268 35.79 -19.78 11.06
C ALA A 268 35.17 -18.72 11.99
N ASN A 269 34.36 -19.15 12.97
CA ASN A 269 33.77 -18.24 13.95
C ASN A 269 34.83 -17.55 14.81
N LEU A 270 35.86 -18.30 15.23
CA LEU A 270 37.02 -17.77 15.95
C LEU A 270 37.72 -16.68 15.13
N GLN A 271 38.02 -16.93 13.87
CA GLN A 271 38.69 -15.96 13.02
C GLN A 271 37.87 -14.66 12.83
N ILE A 272 36.55 -14.80 12.67
CA ILE A 272 35.62 -13.65 12.60
C ILE A 272 35.67 -12.87 13.91
N TYR A 273 35.54 -13.57 15.05
CA TYR A 273 35.58 -13.00 16.39
C TYR A 273 36.88 -12.21 16.62
N GLU A 274 38.04 -12.81 16.34
CA GLU A 274 39.34 -12.14 16.49
C GLU A 274 39.44 -10.89 15.62
N THR A 275 38.97 -10.97 14.38
CA THR A 275 39.00 -9.85 13.45
C THR A 275 38.14 -8.69 13.96
N ILE A 276 36.93 -8.97 14.47
CA ILE A 276 36.05 -7.95 15.03
C ILE A 276 36.68 -7.30 16.26
N VAL A 277 37.22 -8.10 17.19
CA VAL A 277 37.84 -7.58 18.42
C VAL A 277 39.11 -6.77 18.12
N ASN A 278 39.91 -7.19 17.13
CA ASN A 278 41.12 -6.49 16.72
C ASN A 278 40.81 -5.17 16.01
N ASN A 279 39.80 -5.16 15.14
CA ASN A 279 39.38 -3.94 14.44
C ASN A 279 38.73 -2.94 15.40
N ALA A 280 38.09 -3.42 16.46
CA ALA A 280 37.45 -2.62 17.50
C ALA A 280 36.44 -1.57 16.97
N ASP A 281 35.86 -1.80 15.79
CA ASP A 281 34.85 -0.93 15.19
C ASP A 281 33.57 -0.95 16.05
N PRO A 282 33.14 0.20 16.63
CA PRO A 282 32.04 0.23 17.58
C PRO A 282 30.73 -0.33 17.04
N LEU A 283 30.40 -0.01 15.78
CA LEU A 283 29.17 -0.45 15.11
C LEU A 283 29.17 -1.96 14.91
N THR A 284 30.28 -2.49 14.38
CA THR A 284 30.45 -3.93 14.16
C THR A 284 30.38 -4.69 15.49
N LEU A 285 31.01 -4.18 16.55
CA LEU A 285 30.95 -4.79 17.89
C LEU A 285 29.53 -4.79 18.47
N GLU A 286 28.79 -3.70 18.33
CA GLU A 286 27.42 -3.62 18.83
C GLU A 286 26.52 -4.65 18.14
N ILE A 287 26.54 -4.71 16.81
CA ILE A 287 25.76 -5.68 16.04
C ILE A 287 26.21 -7.11 16.36
N PHE A 288 27.52 -7.35 16.48
CA PHE A 288 28.06 -8.66 16.82
C PHE A 288 27.55 -9.16 18.18
N THR A 289 27.55 -8.28 19.18
CA THR A 289 27.23 -8.65 20.57
C THR A 289 25.74 -8.71 20.85
N PHE A 290 24.92 -7.96 20.10
CA PHE A 290 23.49 -7.82 20.34
C PHE A 290 22.77 -9.16 20.51
N ARG A 291 22.31 -9.45 21.73
CA ARG A 291 21.60 -10.69 22.12
C ARG A 291 22.37 -12.01 21.93
N SER A 292 23.55 -11.99 21.32
CA SER A 292 24.48 -13.11 21.29
C SER A 292 25.21 -13.23 22.63
N PHE A 293 25.63 -12.09 23.20
CA PHE A 293 26.41 -12.05 24.44
C PHE A 293 25.52 -11.92 25.69
N PRO A 294 25.91 -12.55 26.81
CA PRO A 294 25.23 -12.35 28.07
C PRO A 294 25.36 -10.89 28.51
N LYS A 295 24.25 -10.30 28.98
CA LYS A 295 24.28 -8.97 29.61
C LYS A 295 24.92 -9.07 30.99
N ALA A 296 25.79 -8.12 31.31
CA ALA A 296 26.32 -7.97 32.66
C ALA A 296 25.16 -7.77 33.66
N LYS A 297 25.27 -8.35 34.86
CA LYS A 297 24.26 -8.15 35.90
C LYS A 297 24.27 -6.70 36.39
N LEU A 298 23.10 -6.14 36.64
CA LEU A 298 22.97 -4.80 37.25
C LEU A 298 23.79 -4.72 38.55
N ASN A 299 24.46 -3.58 38.74
CA ASN A 299 25.31 -3.26 39.91
C ASN A 299 26.53 -4.19 40.12
N SER A 300 26.96 -4.93 39.09
CA SER A 300 28.21 -5.70 39.13
C SER A 300 29.43 -4.86 38.69
N LEU A 301 30.64 -5.33 38.97
CA LEU A 301 31.87 -4.73 38.43
C LEU A 301 31.87 -4.81 36.89
N GLU A 302 31.37 -5.94 36.37
CA GLU A 302 31.22 -6.19 34.94
C GLU A 302 30.32 -5.15 34.22
N ALA A 303 29.30 -4.61 34.92
CA ALA A 303 28.41 -3.60 34.35
C ALA A 303 29.11 -2.27 34.04
N LYS A 304 30.34 -2.06 34.54
CA LYS A 304 31.17 -0.88 34.26
C LYS A 304 32.07 -1.06 33.03
N LEU A 305 32.15 -2.28 32.48
CA LEU A 305 33.00 -2.57 31.32
C LEU A 305 32.35 -2.02 30.05
N THR A 306 33.17 -1.49 29.15
CA THR A 306 32.73 -1.16 27.79
C THR A 306 32.39 -2.45 27.02
N THR A 307 31.61 -2.35 25.94
CA THR A 307 31.31 -3.51 25.07
C THR A 307 32.59 -4.19 24.58
N LEU A 308 33.61 -3.42 24.21
CA LEU A 308 34.89 -3.97 23.77
C LEU A 308 35.60 -4.72 24.90
N GLN A 309 35.69 -4.13 26.09
CA GLN A 309 36.30 -4.79 27.25
C GLN A 309 35.54 -6.08 27.59
N TRP A 310 34.20 -6.02 27.63
CA TRP A 310 33.35 -7.17 27.90
C TRP A 310 33.58 -8.31 26.91
N VAL A 311 33.74 -8.01 25.62
CA VAL A 311 34.06 -9.02 24.61
C VAL A 311 35.50 -9.51 24.78
N GLN A 312 36.48 -8.65 25.00
CA GLN A 312 37.89 -9.04 25.20
C GLN A 312 38.08 -10.03 26.35
N GLU A 313 37.26 -9.94 27.41
CA GLU A 313 37.27 -10.93 28.50
C GLU A 313 36.98 -12.36 28.02
N PHE A 314 36.12 -12.54 27.01
CA PHE A 314 35.90 -13.85 26.39
C PHE A 314 37.07 -14.25 25.46
N LYS A 315 37.79 -13.28 24.88
CA LYS A 315 38.93 -13.52 23.96
C LYS A 315 40.13 -14.14 24.69
N ASN A 316 40.49 -13.67 25.88
CA ASN A 316 41.76 -13.99 26.52
C ASN A 316 41.98 -15.49 26.87
N ASN A 317 40.94 -16.34 26.84
CA ASN A 317 41.07 -17.81 27.03
C ASN A 317 41.36 -18.59 25.74
N LEU A 318 41.39 -17.91 24.59
CA LEU A 318 41.63 -18.54 23.29
C LEU A 318 42.98 -19.24 23.20
N GLN A 319 43.99 -18.71 23.89
CA GLN A 319 45.36 -19.22 23.85
C GLN A 319 45.54 -20.56 24.58
N THR A 320 44.60 -20.96 25.45
CA THR A 320 44.79 -22.12 26.35
C THR A 320 43.91 -23.33 26.06
N THR A 321 42.79 -23.18 25.35
CA THR A 321 41.79 -24.28 25.22
C THR A 321 41.27 -24.52 23.81
N ALA A 322 41.67 -23.73 22.80
CA ALA A 322 41.12 -23.73 21.44
C ALA A 322 39.58 -23.57 21.34
N SER A 323 38.87 -23.40 22.47
CA SER A 323 37.49 -22.97 22.53
C SER A 323 37.46 -21.46 22.74
N ILE A 324 36.71 -20.81 21.85
CA ILE A 324 36.39 -19.39 21.89
C ILE A 324 35.55 -19.00 23.14
N TYR A 325 34.86 -19.95 23.80
CA TYR A 325 33.71 -19.62 24.65
C TYR A 325 33.56 -20.47 25.91
N THR A 326 34.47 -20.25 26.84
CA THR A 326 34.38 -20.84 28.17
C THR A 326 33.52 -20.02 29.12
N LYS A 327 32.92 -20.70 30.10
CA LYS A 327 32.23 -20.09 31.23
C LYS A 327 33.18 -19.13 31.96
N ARG A 328 32.84 -17.84 32.00
CA ARG A 328 33.57 -16.80 32.73
C ARG A 328 32.97 -16.59 34.10
N THR A 329 33.82 -16.40 35.11
CA THR A 329 33.38 -16.10 36.47
C THR A 329 33.97 -14.75 36.88
N TYR A 330 33.10 -13.82 37.26
CA TYR A 330 33.48 -12.54 37.87
C TYR A 330 32.85 -12.46 39.25
N GLY A 331 33.70 -12.47 40.29
CA GLY A 331 33.22 -12.59 41.67
C GLY A 331 32.31 -13.81 41.85
N LYS A 332 31.03 -13.56 42.19
CA LYS A 332 30.00 -14.62 42.36
C LYS A 332 29.19 -14.89 41.09
N ASN A 333 29.37 -14.11 40.04
CA ASN A 333 28.60 -14.22 38.81
C ASN A 333 29.32 -15.11 37.82
N SER A 334 28.55 -15.90 37.09
CA SER A 334 29.08 -16.68 35.99
C SER A 334 28.28 -16.50 34.71
N TYR A 335 29.02 -16.34 33.63
CA TYR A 335 28.51 -16.00 32.31
C TYR A 335 28.98 -17.05 31.32
N LEU A 336 28.07 -17.46 30.43
CA LEU A 336 28.35 -18.41 29.36
C LEU A 336 27.90 -17.79 28.05
N LEU A 337 28.78 -17.76 27.04
CA LEU A 337 28.36 -17.44 25.69
C LEU A 337 27.71 -18.67 25.08
N ARG A 338 26.41 -18.57 24.75
CA ARG A 338 25.64 -19.71 24.27
C ARG A 338 25.73 -19.88 22.75
N ARG A 339 25.58 -18.79 21.99
CA ARG A 339 25.53 -18.79 20.52
C ARG A 339 25.97 -17.44 19.95
N LEU A 340 26.43 -17.42 18.70
CA LEU A 340 26.61 -16.23 17.88
C LEU A 340 25.46 -16.15 16.86
N ASP A 341 24.70 -15.07 16.88
CA ASP A 341 23.45 -14.98 16.10
C ASP A 341 23.56 -14.05 14.89
N ASN A 342 24.28 -12.93 15.00
CA ASN A 342 24.17 -11.84 14.03
C ASN A 342 25.26 -11.89 12.95
N ILE A 343 26.54 -11.83 13.34
CA ILE A 343 27.68 -11.90 12.40
C ILE A 343 28.26 -13.31 12.46
N THR A 344 27.78 -14.16 11.55
CA THR A 344 28.17 -15.57 11.41
C THR A 344 28.81 -15.82 10.05
N PRO A 345 29.46 -16.97 9.80
CA PRO A 345 29.94 -17.32 8.45
C PRO A 345 28.86 -17.22 7.37
N LYS A 346 27.60 -17.56 7.68
CA LYS A 346 26.46 -17.44 6.76
C LYS A 346 26.17 -15.98 6.40
N PHE A 347 26.23 -15.06 7.37
CA PHE A 347 26.01 -13.62 7.13
C PHE A 347 27.00 -13.05 6.11
N LEU A 348 28.22 -13.59 6.04
CA LEU A 348 29.24 -13.10 5.11
C LEU A 348 28.99 -13.45 3.64
N ILE A 349 28.13 -14.44 3.37
CA ILE A 349 27.88 -14.94 2.00
C ILE A 349 26.42 -14.84 1.55
N CYS A 350 25.50 -14.63 2.49
CA CYS A 350 24.07 -14.58 2.23
C CYS A 350 23.43 -13.45 3.06
N PRO A 351 22.45 -12.72 2.50
CA PRO A 351 21.65 -11.77 3.27
C PRO A 351 20.94 -12.47 4.44
N SER A 352 20.88 -11.79 5.58
CA SER A 352 20.11 -12.19 6.75
C SER A 352 18.60 -11.97 6.54
N ASP A 353 17.75 -12.67 7.30
CA ASP A 353 16.29 -12.44 7.29
C ASP A 353 15.92 -10.97 7.55
N PHE A 354 16.75 -10.23 8.30
CA PHE A 354 16.59 -8.80 8.54
C PHE A 354 16.82 -7.99 7.26
N GLU A 355 17.93 -8.24 6.54
CA GLU A 355 18.22 -7.59 5.25
C GLU A 355 17.15 -7.90 4.20
N ILE A 356 16.67 -9.14 4.14
CA ILE A 356 15.58 -9.55 3.23
C ILE A 356 14.29 -8.78 3.57
N TYR A 357 14.01 -8.55 4.85
CA TYR A 357 12.88 -7.73 5.27
C TYR A 357 13.02 -6.26 4.88
N LEU A 358 14.23 -5.68 4.99
CA LEU A 358 14.48 -4.31 4.53
C LEU A 358 14.28 -4.18 3.02
N ILE A 359 14.74 -5.16 2.23
CA ILE A 359 14.47 -5.22 0.78
C ILE A 359 12.97 -5.37 0.51
N GLN A 360 12.25 -6.19 1.28
CA GLN A 360 10.79 -6.29 1.18
C GLN A 360 10.11 -4.92 1.40
N CYS A 361 10.58 -4.14 2.38
CA CYS A 361 10.07 -2.79 2.62
C CYS A 361 10.37 -1.84 1.45
N LEU A 362 11.58 -1.88 0.89
CA LEU A 362 11.96 -1.08 -0.28
C LEU A 362 11.13 -1.44 -1.52
N LEU A 363 10.95 -2.73 -1.82
CA LEU A 363 10.12 -3.17 -2.94
C LEU A 363 8.64 -2.81 -2.75
N ALA A 364 8.14 -2.93 -1.52
CA ALA A 364 6.77 -2.49 -1.19
C ALA A 364 6.61 -0.97 -1.33
N SER A 365 7.69 -0.20 -1.12
CA SER A 365 7.72 1.25 -1.36
C SER A 365 7.58 1.60 -2.85
N GLU A 366 7.81 0.65 -3.76
CA GLU A 366 7.54 0.76 -5.20
C GLU A 366 6.13 0.30 -5.60
N SER A 367 5.21 0.19 -4.64
CA SER A 367 3.83 -0.27 -4.83
C SER A 367 3.69 -1.78 -5.14
N ILE A 368 4.76 -2.57 -5.00
CA ILE A 368 4.70 -4.02 -5.18
C ILE A 368 4.02 -4.66 -3.95
N GLN A 369 2.80 -5.17 -4.17
CA GLN A 369 1.98 -5.76 -3.12
C GLN A 369 2.51 -7.11 -2.65
N ARG A 370 2.06 -7.57 -1.47
CA ARG A 370 2.45 -8.87 -0.88
C ARG A 370 2.34 -10.04 -1.86
N GLU A 371 1.25 -10.11 -2.64
CA GLU A 371 1.08 -11.19 -3.61
C GLU A 371 2.13 -11.17 -4.71
N GLY A 372 2.52 -9.98 -5.20
CA GLY A 372 3.59 -9.82 -6.19
C GLY A 372 4.95 -10.16 -5.60
N LEU A 373 5.24 -9.69 -4.38
CA LEU A 373 6.49 -9.98 -3.69
C LEU A 373 6.70 -11.48 -3.41
N ASN A 374 5.64 -12.23 -3.14
CA ASN A 374 5.72 -13.67 -2.89
C ASN A 374 6.16 -14.49 -4.12
N ILE A 375 5.94 -13.96 -5.33
CA ILE A 375 6.31 -14.62 -6.59
C ILE A 375 7.46 -13.92 -7.30
N HIS A 376 8.00 -12.84 -6.74
CA HIS A 376 9.04 -12.02 -7.35
C HIS A 376 10.38 -12.77 -7.41
N LEU A 377 10.99 -12.78 -8.58
CA LEU A 377 12.23 -13.49 -8.89
C LEU A 377 13.40 -12.53 -9.04
N LEU A 378 14.63 -13.03 -8.84
CA LEU A 378 15.84 -12.24 -9.08
C LEU A 378 15.96 -11.81 -10.56
N SER A 379 15.39 -12.58 -11.48
CA SER A 379 15.31 -12.25 -12.91
C SER A 379 14.40 -11.07 -13.22
N ASP A 380 13.52 -10.68 -12.29
CA ASP A 380 12.61 -9.55 -12.48
C ASP A 380 13.33 -8.21 -12.31
N PHE A 381 14.58 -8.22 -11.83
CA PHE A 381 15.45 -7.05 -11.85
C PHE A 381 16.16 -6.92 -13.20
N SER A 382 15.88 -5.80 -13.88
CA SER A 382 16.64 -5.34 -15.04
C SER A 382 17.75 -4.42 -14.56
N ILE A 383 18.93 -4.98 -14.29
CA ILE A 383 20.13 -4.23 -13.90
C ILE A 383 21.06 -4.14 -15.10
N ASN A 384 21.43 -2.91 -15.46
CA ASN A 384 22.58 -2.65 -16.33
C ASN A 384 23.63 -1.85 -15.55
N ILE A 385 24.72 -1.55 -16.23
CA ILE A 385 25.85 -0.82 -15.64
C ILE A 385 25.38 0.52 -15.06
N GLU A 386 24.41 1.21 -15.66
CA GLU A 386 24.04 2.59 -15.33
C GLU A 386 22.79 2.72 -14.45
N SER A 387 21.92 1.70 -14.46
CA SER A 387 20.58 1.78 -13.90
C SER A 387 19.98 0.42 -13.52
N THR A 388 19.01 0.47 -12.62
CA THR A 388 18.21 -0.67 -12.18
C THR A 388 16.73 -0.33 -12.33
N GLN A 389 15.98 -1.24 -12.95
CA GLN A 389 14.52 -1.21 -12.98
C GLN A 389 13.97 -2.57 -12.52
N ILE A 390 12.82 -2.54 -11.86
CA ILE A 390 12.20 -3.73 -11.28
C ILE A 390 10.89 -3.97 -12.02
N GLN A 391 10.72 -5.18 -12.56
CA GLN A 391 9.50 -5.60 -13.22
C GLN A 391 8.68 -6.47 -12.27
N TYR A 392 7.36 -6.49 -12.40
CA TYR A 392 6.53 -7.39 -11.63
C TYR A 392 5.17 -7.64 -12.28
N ASN A 393 4.64 -8.84 -12.06
CA ASN A 393 3.35 -9.25 -12.57
C ASN A 393 2.27 -9.17 -11.49
N LYS A 394 1.26 -8.32 -11.71
CA LYS A 394 -0.05 -8.50 -11.06
C LYS A 394 -0.80 -9.50 -11.91
N GLY A 395 -0.78 -10.79 -11.56
CA GLY A 395 -1.36 -11.92 -12.35
C GLY A 395 -2.86 -11.88 -12.69
N ARG A 396 -3.48 -10.71 -12.67
CA ARG A 396 -4.82 -10.35 -13.15
C ARG A 396 -4.78 -9.42 -14.38
N ARG A 397 -3.59 -8.93 -14.76
CA ARG A 397 -3.31 -8.13 -15.96
C ARG A 397 -2.38 -8.94 -16.86
N ASP A 398 -2.61 -8.90 -18.17
CA ASP A 398 -1.75 -9.54 -19.19
C ASP A 398 -0.45 -8.75 -19.47
N LYS A 399 -0.16 -7.72 -18.67
CA LYS A 399 1.03 -6.86 -18.81
C LYS A 399 1.84 -6.86 -17.51
N SER A 400 3.15 -6.96 -17.65
CA SER A 400 4.11 -6.69 -16.58
C SER A 400 4.15 -5.19 -16.30
N SER A 401 4.12 -4.83 -15.02
CA SER A 401 4.33 -3.45 -14.58
C SER A 401 5.79 -3.25 -14.18
N ALA A 402 6.27 -2.01 -14.22
CA ALA A 402 7.65 -1.68 -13.91
C ALA A 402 7.74 -0.50 -12.93
N THR A 403 8.79 -0.51 -12.11
CA THR A 403 9.09 0.57 -11.15
C THR A 403 9.82 1.73 -11.85
N PRO A 404 10.03 2.87 -11.15
CA PRO A 404 10.96 3.89 -11.62
C PRO A 404 12.35 3.31 -11.90
N ILE A 405 13.05 3.94 -12.83
CA ILE A 405 14.45 3.62 -13.13
C ILE A 405 15.32 4.32 -12.10
N TYR A 406 16.12 3.56 -11.36
CA TYR A 406 17.11 4.07 -10.42
C TYR A 406 18.48 4.10 -11.07
N THR A 407 19.14 5.25 -11.05
CA THR A 407 20.52 5.42 -11.56
C THR A 407 21.54 5.19 -10.44
N ARG A 408 22.82 5.08 -10.79
CA ARG A 408 23.95 4.94 -9.83
C ARG A 408 23.98 5.96 -8.70
N GLN A 409 23.46 7.15 -8.94
CA GLN A 409 23.44 8.24 -7.96
C GLN A 409 22.37 8.02 -6.89
N ASN A 410 21.36 7.19 -7.16
CA ASN A 410 20.28 6.93 -6.24
C ASN A 410 20.68 5.85 -5.22
N LEU A 411 20.42 6.11 -3.94
CA LEU A 411 20.70 5.16 -2.87
C LEU A 411 20.01 3.78 -3.06
N PRO A 412 18.74 3.70 -3.50
CA PRO A 412 18.10 2.42 -3.79
C PRO A 412 18.84 1.57 -4.84
N TYR A 413 19.42 2.19 -5.88
CA TYR A 413 20.21 1.46 -6.89
C TYR A 413 21.35 0.68 -6.23
N GLN A 414 22.10 1.35 -5.34
CA GLN A 414 23.25 0.76 -4.67
C GLN A 414 22.84 -0.41 -3.79
N CYS A 415 21.76 -0.24 -3.01
CA CYS A 415 21.24 -1.30 -2.15
C CYS A 415 20.71 -2.51 -2.95
N TYR A 416 19.93 -2.28 -4.02
CA TYR A 416 19.45 -3.38 -4.87
C TYR A 416 20.59 -4.13 -5.54
N THR A 417 21.56 -3.40 -6.12
CA THR A 417 22.71 -4.01 -6.80
C THR A 417 23.51 -4.89 -5.84
N ARG A 418 23.91 -4.35 -4.68
CA ARG A 418 24.64 -5.10 -3.63
C ARG A 418 23.86 -6.33 -3.16
N TYR A 419 22.57 -6.17 -2.91
CA TYR A 419 21.71 -7.28 -2.46
C TYR A 419 21.62 -8.39 -3.52
N ILE A 420 21.48 -8.03 -4.79
CA ILE A 420 21.34 -9.00 -5.88
C ILE A 420 22.66 -9.73 -6.14
N GLU A 421 23.79 -9.04 -6.07
CA GLU A 421 25.11 -9.67 -6.11
C GLU A 421 25.27 -10.69 -4.97
N GLN A 422 24.89 -10.32 -3.74
CA GLN A 422 24.91 -11.23 -2.59
C GLN A 422 23.98 -12.44 -2.79
N ARG A 423 22.79 -12.25 -3.37
CA ARG A 423 21.86 -13.34 -3.68
C ARG A 423 22.39 -14.25 -4.80
N LYS A 424 23.07 -13.70 -5.81
CA LYS A 424 23.74 -14.47 -6.88
C LYS A 424 24.85 -15.34 -6.30
N VAL A 425 25.69 -14.78 -5.42
CA VAL A 425 26.70 -15.55 -4.69
C VAL A 425 26.04 -16.65 -3.85
N ALA A 426 24.99 -16.34 -3.07
CA ALA A 426 24.27 -17.35 -2.29
C ALA A 426 23.68 -18.49 -3.16
N LYS A 427 23.22 -18.17 -4.38
CA LYS A 427 22.68 -19.17 -5.33
C LYS A 427 23.70 -20.22 -5.74
N GLU A 428 24.98 -19.87 -5.88
CA GLU A 428 26.06 -20.83 -6.18
C GLU A 428 26.16 -21.96 -5.14
N TYR A 429 25.72 -21.70 -3.91
CA TYR A 429 25.82 -22.64 -2.79
C TYR A 429 24.50 -23.36 -2.51
N SER A 430 23.48 -23.31 -3.37
CA SER A 430 22.21 -24.03 -3.19
C SER A 430 21.44 -23.71 -1.89
N PHE A 431 21.50 -22.45 -1.40
CA PHE A 431 20.48 -21.98 -0.47
C PHE A 431 19.09 -22.05 -1.15
N ALA A 432 18.05 -22.43 -0.40
CA ALA A 432 16.71 -22.79 -0.90
C ALA A 432 16.12 -21.79 -1.93
N ASP A 433 15.26 -22.32 -2.83
CA ASP A 433 14.57 -21.63 -3.94
C ASP A 433 15.29 -20.37 -4.45
N SER A 434 16.53 -20.57 -4.89
CA SER A 434 17.55 -19.55 -5.14
C SER A 434 17.19 -18.48 -6.18
N ASN A 435 16.06 -18.66 -6.88
CA ASN A 435 15.55 -17.71 -7.84
C ASN A 435 14.62 -16.67 -7.22
N LYS A 436 14.05 -16.91 -6.04
CA LYS A 436 13.20 -15.91 -5.38
C LYS A 436 14.02 -14.71 -4.93
N THR A 437 13.42 -13.53 -5.06
CA THR A 437 13.99 -12.31 -4.48
C THR A 437 13.94 -12.37 -2.97
N LEU A 438 12.77 -12.68 -2.40
CA LEU A 438 12.58 -12.78 -0.96
C LEU A 438 12.54 -14.25 -0.53
N ASP A 439 13.60 -14.70 0.13
CA ASP A 439 13.73 -16.08 0.61
C ASP A 439 14.12 -16.08 2.09
N TYR A 440 13.10 -16.03 2.93
CA TYR A 440 13.27 -16.00 4.38
C TYR A 440 13.58 -17.40 4.93
N SER A 441 14.60 -17.49 5.77
CA SER A 441 14.82 -18.66 6.62
C SER A 441 13.68 -18.81 7.65
N THR A 442 13.09 -17.69 8.08
CA THR A 442 11.97 -17.64 9.02
C THR A 442 10.75 -16.96 8.41
N VAL A 443 9.73 -17.73 8.01
CA VAL A 443 8.51 -17.23 7.32
C VAL A 443 7.76 -16.15 8.11
N THR A 444 7.86 -16.14 9.45
CA THR A 444 7.19 -15.13 10.28
C THR A 444 7.79 -13.73 10.14
N THR A 445 9.04 -13.61 9.69
CA THR A 445 9.72 -12.31 9.45
C THR A 445 8.97 -11.47 8.43
N ALA A 446 8.47 -12.08 7.36
CA ALA A 446 7.75 -11.41 6.27
C ALA A 446 6.50 -10.63 6.75
N LYS A 447 5.96 -10.96 7.93
CA LYS A 447 4.79 -10.28 8.52
C LYS A 447 5.13 -8.93 9.15
N GLY A 448 6.41 -8.61 9.37
CA GLY A 448 6.84 -7.31 9.90
C GLY A 448 6.40 -7.04 11.34
N HIS A 449 6.22 -8.08 12.16
CA HIS A 449 5.83 -7.97 13.57
C HIS A 449 7.02 -7.53 14.45
N ILE A 450 7.48 -6.30 14.27
CA ILE A 450 8.61 -5.70 15.00
C ILE A 450 8.31 -5.66 16.49
N GLY A 451 9.27 -6.07 17.34
CA GLY A 451 9.08 -6.13 18.79
C GLY A 451 8.22 -7.31 19.30
N PHE A 452 7.94 -8.31 18.45
CA PHE A 452 7.21 -9.52 18.83
C PHE A 452 8.11 -10.78 18.79
N THR A 453 7.62 -11.92 18.31
CA THR A 453 8.34 -13.21 18.33
C THR A 453 9.37 -13.40 17.21
N ALA A 454 9.36 -12.56 16.17
CA ALA A 454 10.31 -12.65 15.06
C ALA A 454 11.70 -12.10 15.47
N LYS A 455 12.62 -13.00 15.85
CA LYS A 455 13.94 -12.64 16.38
C LYS A 455 14.80 -11.83 15.42
N SER A 456 14.72 -12.11 14.12
CA SER A 456 15.42 -11.37 13.06
C SER A 456 15.10 -9.86 13.09
N LEU A 457 13.85 -9.50 13.41
CA LEU A 457 13.42 -8.10 13.50
C LEU A 457 13.80 -7.44 14.83
N HIS A 458 14.45 -8.15 15.76
CA HIS A 458 14.92 -7.55 17.01
C HIS A 458 16.12 -6.63 16.81
N LEU A 459 16.84 -6.71 15.69
CA LEU A 459 17.87 -5.73 15.32
C LEU A 459 17.35 -4.29 15.31
N PHE A 460 16.05 -4.08 15.05
CA PHE A 460 15.42 -2.77 15.18
C PHE A 460 15.50 -2.17 16.60
N GLU A 461 15.72 -2.97 17.64
CA GLU A 461 15.92 -2.48 19.02
C GLU A 461 17.14 -1.55 19.12
N LEU A 462 18.17 -1.80 18.31
CA LEU A 462 19.37 -0.96 18.29
C LEU A 462 19.04 0.47 17.83
N LEU A 463 18.04 0.65 16.96
CA LEU A 463 17.54 1.97 16.55
C LEU A 463 16.70 2.69 17.63
N LEU A 464 16.37 2.01 18.72
CA LEU A 464 15.50 2.56 19.78
C LEU A 464 16.29 3.05 20.99
N SER A 465 17.56 2.67 21.12
CA SER A 465 18.41 3.05 22.24
C SER A 465 19.23 4.28 21.89
N ASN A 466 19.11 5.35 22.68
CA ASN A 466 19.94 6.56 22.49
C ASN A 466 21.43 6.30 22.73
N GLU A 467 21.78 5.24 23.47
CA GLU A 467 23.16 4.83 23.74
C GLU A 467 23.73 3.94 22.63
N SER A 468 22.92 3.55 21.64
CA SER A 468 23.35 2.66 20.57
C SER A 468 24.15 3.40 19.51
N GLU A 469 25.24 2.77 19.07
CA GLU A 469 26.07 3.26 17.98
C GLU A 469 25.30 3.27 16.65
N VAL A 470 24.44 2.27 16.39
CA VAL A 470 23.53 2.26 15.25
C VAL A 470 22.62 3.49 15.26
N THR A 471 22.02 3.83 16.42
CA THR A 471 21.16 5.02 16.54
C THR A 471 21.94 6.31 16.34
N ARG A 472 23.16 6.39 16.90
CA ARG A 472 24.03 7.56 16.75
C ARG A 472 24.35 7.81 15.28
N GLN A 473 24.90 6.81 14.58
CA GLN A 473 25.20 6.94 13.15
C GLN A 473 23.97 7.20 12.30
N TYR A 474 22.82 6.59 12.64
CA TYR A 474 21.56 6.85 11.93
C TYR A 474 21.16 8.33 12.02
N LYS A 475 21.23 8.92 13.22
CA LYS A 475 20.92 10.34 13.43
C LYS A 475 21.95 11.26 12.80
N ASP A 476 23.24 10.89 12.87
CA ASP A 476 24.33 11.67 12.28
C ASP A 476 24.21 11.73 10.75
N GLU A 477 23.83 10.63 10.10
CA GLU A 477 23.72 10.57 8.63
C GLU A 477 22.39 11.05 8.06
N LEU A 478 21.26 10.73 8.72
CA LEU A 478 19.92 11.02 8.19
C LEU A 478 19.28 12.27 8.81
N GLY A 479 19.78 12.75 9.96
CA GLY A 479 19.20 13.90 10.66
C GLY A 479 17.69 13.77 10.87
N SER A 480 16.96 14.85 10.58
CA SER A 480 15.49 14.89 10.67
C SER A 480 14.78 14.05 9.61
N GLU A 481 15.42 13.75 8.46
CA GLU A 481 14.82 12.93 7.41
C GLU A 481 14.61 11.47 7.87
N GLY A 482 15.37 11.03 8.88
CA GLY A 482 15.25 9.70 9.49
C GLY A 482 14.19 9.57 10.59
N ASP A 483 13.63 10.67 11.09
CA ASP A 483 12.84 10.68 12.34
C ASP A 483 11.50 9.97 12.21
N ALA A 484 10.83 10.09 11.06
CA ALA A 484 9.52 9.49 10.85
C ALA A 484 9.58 7.95 10.90
N PHE A 485 10.62 7.35 10.32
CA PHE A 485 10.84 5.91 10.39
C PHE A 485 11.22 5.45 11.80
N LEU A 486 12.12 6.17 12.49
CA LEU A 486 12.46 5.87 13.90
C LEU A 486 11.22 5.88 14.79
N TRP A 487 10.36 6.90 14.64
CA TRP A 487 9.11 7.01 15.37
C TRP A 487 8.20 5.80 15.10
N LEU A 488 8.07 5.40 13.84
CA LEU A 488 7.23 4.28 13.42
C LEU A 488 7.71 2.97 14.07
N ILE A 489 9.02 2.69 13.97
CA ILE A 489 9.64 1.51 14.59
C ILE A 489 9.46 1.51 16.11
N LYS A 490 9.66 2.66 16.77
CA LYS A 490 9.48 2.82 18.22
C LYS A 490 8.04 2.53 18.64
N ARG A 491 7.05 3.11 17.94
CA ARG A 491 5.64 2.88 18.25
C ARG A 491 5.21 1.45 18.03
N MET A 492 5.65 0.83 16.94
CA MET A 492 5.41 -0.59 16.69
C MET A 492 6.01 -1.49 17.77
N TRP A 493 7.25 -1.22 18.16
CA TRP A 493 7.93 -1.99 19.20
C TRP A 493 7.17 -1.90 20.51
N GLN A 494 6.85 -0.68 20.97
CA GLN A 494 6.10 -0.45 22.21
C GLN A 494 4.74 -1.17 22.20
N HIS A 495 3.98 -1.05 21.11
CA HIS A 495 2.68 -1.70 20.99
C HIS A 495 2.79 -3.23 21.03
N ASN A 496 3.72 -3.81 20.26
CA ASN A 496 3.84 -5.26 20.13
C ASN A 496 4.49 -5.93 21.35
N GLN A 497 5.26 -5.19 22.15
CA GLN A 497 5.83 -5.71 23.41
C GLN A 497 4.74 -6.03 24.44
N ILE A 498 3.62 -5.30 24.44
CA ILE A 498 2.46 -5.62 25.29
C ILE A 498 1.93 -7.03 24.93
N ALA A 499 1.67 -7.27 23.65
CA ALA A 499 1.23 -8.56 23.13
C ALA A 499 2.27 -9.68 23.36
N TYR A 500 3.56 -9.36 23.29
CA TYR A 500 4.63 -10.31 23.58
C TYR A 500 4.64 -10.73 25.05
N ASN A 501 4.51 -9.78 25.97
CA ASN A 501 4.48 -10.04 27.41
C ASN A 501 3.26 -10.89 27.80
N GLU A 502 2.07 -10.60 27.24
CA GLU A 502 0.89 -11.46 27.42
C GLU A 502 1.16 -12.89 26.94
N THR A 503 1.79 -13.05 25.78
CA THR A 503 2.15 -14.36 25.23
C THR A 503 3.11 -15.12 26.16
N LEU A 504 4.09 -14.44 26.76
CA LEU A 504 5.01 -15.03 27.73
C LEU A 504 4.30 -15.44 29.02
N THR A 505 3.44 -14.58 29.57
CA THR A 505 2.67 -14.85 30.79
C THR A 505 1.74 -16.04 30.59
N ASN A 506 1.00 -16.08 29.48
CA ASN A 506 0.13 -17.20 29.13
C ASN A 506 0.91 -18.51 28.98
N SER A 507 2.08 -18.46 28.34
CA SER A 507 2.96 -19.63 28.19
C SER A 507 3.50 -20.14 29.54
N ARG A 508 3.83 -19.24 30.47
CA ARG A 508 4.26 -19.59 31.83
C ARG A 508 3.13 -20.22 32.65
N ASN A 509 1.93 -19.65 32.57
CA ASN A 509 0.75 -20.16 33.28
C ASN A 509 0.36 -21.56 32.77
N LYS A 510 0.41 -21.77 31.44
CA LYS A 510 0.17 -23.09 30.85
C LYS A 510 1.13 -24.16 31.38
N LYS A 511 2.43 -23.84 31.51
CA LYS A 511 3.42 -24.77 32.08
C LYS A 511 3.17 -25.09 33.55
N LYS A 512 2.56 -24.17 34.32
CA LYS A 512 2.23 -24.39 35.73
C LYS A 512 0.97 -25.22 35.93
N LEU A 513 -0.02 -25.06 35.05
CA LEU A 513 -1.34 -25.69 35.20
C LEU A 513 -1.45 -27.08 34.58
N ASN A 514 -0.45 -27.56 33.81
CA ASN A 514 -0.52 -28.79 33.00
C ASN A 514 -1.74 -28.90 32.05
N ASP A 515 -2.55 -27.84 31.92
CA ASP A 515 -3.69 -27.79 31.04
C ASP A 515 -3.25 -27.66 29.58
N LEU A 516 -3.54 -28.70 28.80
CA LEU A 516 -3.33 -28.72 27.35
C LEU A 516 -4.46 -28.01 26.60
N THR A 517 -5.61 -27.80 27.24
CA THR A 517 -6.87 -27.37 26.63
C THR A 517 -7.39 -26.09 27.26
N GLY A 518 -7.31 -24.98 26.52
CA GLY A 518 -7.83 -23.68 26.93
C GLY A 518 -6.77 -22.59 26.79
N ALA A 519 -6.52 -22.13 25.57
CA ALA A 519 -5.64 -20.98 25.37
C ALA A 519 -6.31 -19.75 26.02
N SER A 520 -5.69 -19.16 27.05
CA SER A 520 -6.04 -17.79 27.43
C SER A 520 -5.81 -16.92 26.19
N LYS A 521 -6.92 -16.47 25.61
CA LYS A 521 -6.92 -15.72 24.36
C LYS A 521 -6.19 -14.40 24.63
N ARG A 522 -5.15 -14.12 23.83
CA ARG A 522 -4.43 -12.84 23.90
C ARG A 522 -5.41 -11.72 23.57
N GLU A 523 -5.46 -10.69 24.42
CA GLU A 523 -6.34 -9.53 24.23
C GLU A 523 -5.70 -8.54 23.26
N SER A 524 -4.39 -8.31 23.42
CA SER A 524 -3.65 -7.39 22.56
C SER A 524 -3.46 -7.93 21.15
N ARG A 525 -3.73 -7.09 20.13
CA ARG A 525 -3.43 -7.41 18.73
C ARG A 525 -1.95 -7.12 18.43
N VAL A 526 -1.38 -7.82 17.45
CA VAL A 526 -0.04 -7.54 16.95
C VAL A 526 -0.17 -6.76 15.66
N ILE A 527 0.60 -5.67 15.52
CA ILE A 527 0.63 -4.83 14.33
C ILE A 527 1.91 -5.14 13.55
N GLY A 528 1.80 -5.27 12.22
CA GLY A 528 2.93 -5.49 11.34
C GLY A 528 3.12 -4.34 10.35
N LEU A 529 4.37 -3.98 10.07
CA LEU A 529 4.73 -3.12 8.96
C LEU A 529 4.76 -3.99 7.71
N THR A 530 3.57 -4.19 7.15
CA THR A 530 3.37 -5.12 6.04
C THR A 530 3.55 -4.43 4.69
N PRO A 531 3.88 -5.19 3.62
CA PRO A 531 3.94 -4.63 2.26
C PRO A 531 2.69 -3.87 1.85
N ASP A 532 1.53 -4.35 2.32
CA ASP A 532 0.25 -3.72 2.06
C ASP A 532 0.14 -2.30 2.65
N ALA A 533 0.63 -2.10 3.88
CA ALA A 533 0.59 -0.79 4.54
C ALA A 533 1.53 0.20 3.84
N ILE A 534 2.75 -0.25 3.51
CA ILE A 534 3.74 0.54 2.78
C ILE A 534 3.21 0.90 1.38
N THR A 535 2.70 -0.08 0.63
CA THR A 535 2.13 0.13 -0.71
C THR A 535 0.97 1.14 -0.65
N MET A 536 0.15 1.11 0.40
CA MET A 536 -0.94 2.07 0.58
C MET A 536 -0.44 3.48 0.85
N SER A 537 0.59 3.65 1.68
CA SER A 537 1.24 4.95 1.86
C SER A 537 1.81 5.48 0.54
N ARG A 538 2.49 4.63 -0.25
CA ARG A 538 3.03 5.04 -1.56
C ARG A 538 1.93 5.57 -2.48
N LYS A 539 0.74 4.95 -2.44
CA LYS A 539 -0.40 5.37 -3.26
C LYS A 539 -0.97 6.71 -2.85
N ARG A 540 -0.90 7.06 -1.56
CA ARG A 540 -1.41 8.30 -0.96
C ARG A 540 -0.48 9.50 -1.13
N MET A 541 0.81 9.26 -1.36
CA MET A 541 1.74 10.34 -1.73
C MET A 541 1.31 11.08 -3.00
N ASP A 542 0.62 10.38 -3.91
CA ASP A 542 0.13 10.97 -5.15
C ASP A 542 -1.26 11.65 -4.98
N ASP A 543 -1.76 11.80 -3.75
CA ASP A 543 -3.05 12.49 -3.49
C ASP A 543 -2.93 14.02 -3.58
N THR A 544 -1.74 14.55 -3.86
CA THR A 544 -1.49 15.99 -3.98
C THR A 544 -2.01 16.55 -5.31
N VAL A 545 -2.87 17.56 -5.25
CA VAL A 545 -3.37 18.34 -6.39
C VAL A 545 -2.57 19.64 -6.46
N THR A 546 -1.76 19.80 -7.51
CA THR A 546 -1.04 21.06 -7.78
C THR A 546 -1.75 21.82 -8.89
N ILE A 547 -2.29 23.00 -8.60
CA ILE A 547 -2.74 23.92 -9.65
C ILE A 547 -1.50 24.60 -10.21
N SER A 548 -1.26 24.45 -11.51
CA SER A 548 -0.24 25.25 -12.20
C SER A 548 -0.86 26.59 -12.58
N LYS A 549 -0.20 27.70 -12.21
CA LYS A 549 -0.50 28.99 -12.85
C LYS A 549 -0.27 28.81 -14.36
N LYS A 550 -1.18 29.32 -15.17
CA LYS A 550 -1.05 29.35 -16.64
C LYS A 550 0.07 30.34 -17.02
N GLU A 551 1.32 29.97 -16.78
CA GLU A 551 2.49 30.77 -17.18
C GLU A 551 3.20 30.09 -18.36
N GLY A 552 2.80 30.50 -19.57
CA GLY A 552 3.52 30.26 -20.83
C GLY A 552 3.75 28.79 -21.24
N PRO A 553 4.12 28.54 -22.50
CA PRO A 553 4.38 27.19 -23.00
C PRO A 553 5.68 26.55 -22.47
N GLU A 554 6.51 27.27 -21.70
CA GLU A 554 7.87 26.81 -21.34
C GLU A 554 7.98 26.08 -19.99
N THR A 555 7.00 26.14 -19.10
CA THR A 555 7.06 25.47 -17.77
C THR A 555 6.42 24.08 -17.72
N ALA A 556 5.85 23.58 -18.82
CA ALA A 556 5.16 22.28 -18.88
C ALA A 556 6.09 21.04 -18.78
N ARG A 557 7.40 21.21 -18.55
CA ARG A 557 8.39 20.12 -18.67
C ARG A 557 8.56 19.21 -17.45
N SER A 558 7.81 19.37 -16.36
CA SER A 558 7.99 18.50 -15.17
C SER A 558 6.74 17.76 -14.66
N GLN A 559 5.62 17.77 -15.38
CA GLN A 559 4.46 16.99 -14.97
C GLN A 559 4.50 15.63 -15.67
N SER A 560 4.81 14.58 -14.89
CA SER A 560 4.60 13.20 -15.36
C SER A 560 3.14 13.01 -15.74
N GLU A 561 2.88 12.53 -16.96
CA GLU A 561 1.51 12.30 -17.43
C GLU A 561 0.72 11.46 -16.40
N PRO A 562 -0.57 11.76 -16.13
CA PRO A 562 -1.38 11.00 -15.18
C PRO A 562 -1.40 9.48 -15.44
N ALA A 563 -1.22 9.08 -16.70
CA ALA A 563 -1.06 7.69 -17.11
C ALA A 563 0.21 7.04 -16.53
N VAL A 564 1.34 7.76 -16.52
CA VAL A 564 2.62 7.31 -15.95
C VAL A 564 2.48 7.14 -14.44
N GLN A 565 1.87 8.10 -13.73
CA GLN A 565 1.64 7.98 -12.28
C GLN A 565 0.71 6.81 -11.91
N ALA A 566 -0.35 6.60 -12.70
CA ALA A 566 -1.23 5.46 -12.53
C ALA A 566 -0.48 4.13 -12.74
N GLU A 567 0.40 4.05 -13.74
CA GLU A 567 1.19 2.84 -14.02
C GLU A 567 2.29 2.59 -12.97
N LEU A 568 2.92 3.63 -12.43
CA LEU A 568 3.88 3.52 -11.31
C LEU A 568 3.25 2.93 -10.03
N THR A 569 1.93 3.03 -9.87
CA THR A 569 1.17 2.32 -8.82
C THR A 569 0.39 1.11 -9.34
N SER A 570 0.59 0.78 -10.61
CA SER A 570 -0.01 -0.33 -11.35
C SER A 570 -1.53 -0.35 -11.27
N HIS A 571 -2.13 0.80 -11.53
CA HIS A 571 -3.56 1.01 -11.60
C HIS A 571 -3.95 1.52 -12.99
N SER A 572 -5.22 1.35 -13.37
CA SER A 572 -5.80 2.19 -14.42
C SER A 572 -6.05 3.60 -13.89
N LEU A 573 -6.08 4.59 -14.79
CA LEU A 573 -6.47 5.97 -14.49
C LEU A 573 -7.78 6.02 -13.67
N ALA A 574 -8.80 5.30 -14.13
CA ALA A 574 -10.09 5.21 -13.44
C ALA A 574 -9.98 4.62 -12.02
N THR A 575 -9.15 3.59 -11.83
CA THR A 575 -8.96 2.99 -10.49
C THR A 575 -8.20 3.93 -9.56
N LYS A 576 -7.15 4.58 -10.07
CA LYS A 576 -6.37 5.57 -9.30
C LYS A 576 -7.26 6.72 -8.84
N HIS A 577 -8.08 7.26 -9.72
CA HIS A 577 -8.96 8.39 -9.40
C HIS A 577 -10.14 7.98 -8.50
N ASN A 578 -10.93 6.97 -8.87
CA ASN A 578 -12.20 6.67 -8.18
C ASN A 578 -12.03 5.95 -6.84
N VAL A 579 -10.95 5.18 -6.67
CA VAL A 579 -10.73 4.35 -5.48
C VAL A 579 -9.75 5.02 -4.52
N TYR A 580 -8.69 5.64 -5.05
CA TYR A 580 -7.63 6.21 -4.24
C TYR A 580 -7.75 7.72 -4.07
N GLY A 581 -7.96 8.49 -5.15
CA GLY A 581 -8.13 9.94 -5.06
C GLY A 581 -9.43 10.36 -4.35
N ASN A 582 -10.59 10.06 -4.94
CA ASN A 582 -11.91 10.58 -4.49
C ASN A 582 -12.36 10.08 -3.11
N ARG A 583 -11.62 9.14 -2.51
CA ARG A 583 -11.95 8.52 -1.22
C ARG A 583 -10.82 8.70 -0.21
N SER A 584 -9.77 9.44 -0.55
CA SER A 584 -8.67 9.70 0.36
C SER A 584 -9.07 10.76 1.36
N ASN A 585 -8.77 10.49 2.63
CA ASN A 585 -8.78 11.50 3.68
C ASN A 585 -7.35 11.69 4.22
N SER A 586 -6.32 11.39 3.41
CA SER A 586 -4.91 11.47 3.82
C SER A 586 -4.52 12.88 4.25
N LYS A 587 -3.43 13.02 5.01
CA LYS A 587 -2.94 14.36 5.39
C LYS A 587 -2.57 15.16 4.15
N GLU A 588 -2.01 14.48 3.15
CA GLU A 588 -1.70 15.00 1.83
C GLU A 588 -2.93 15.57 1.13
N ALA A 589 -4.04 14.83 1.10
CA ALA A 589 -5.30 15.30 0.52
C ALA A 589 -5.82 16.55 1.25
N ILE A 590 -5.81 16.54 2.59
CA ILE A 590 -6.28 17.65 3.42
C ILE A 590 -5.41 18.90 3.21
N GLU A 591 -4.09 18.75 3.17
CA GLU A 591 -3.17 19.85 2.91
C GLU A 591 -3.32 20.38 1.48
N SER A 592 -3.49 19.48 0.52
CA SER A 592 -3.77 19.84 -0.86
C SER A 592 -5.07 20.63 -1.02
N GLU A 593 -6.15 20.23 -0.35
CA GLU A 593 -7.42 20.96 -0.34
C GLU A 593 -7.29 22.34 0.28
N ARG A 594 -6.50 22.47 1.36
CA ARG A 594 -6.19 23.78 1.98
C ARG A 594 -5.41 24.68 1.03
N ASN A 595 -4.36 24.13 0.39
CA ASN A 595 -3.55 24.87 -0.58
C ASN A 595 -4.37 25.28 -1.81
N PHE A 596 -5.27 24.41 -2.28
CA PHE A 596 -6.25 24.76 -3.32
C PHE A 596 -7.12 25.94 -2.88
N GLY A 597 -7.69 25.89 -1.68
CA GLY A 597 -8.50 26.98 -1.14
C GLY A 597 -7.72 28.30 -1.04
N ALA A 598 -6.46 28.25 -0.60
CA ALA A 598 -5.57 29.42 -0.55
C ALA A 598 -5.29 30.00 -1.94
N GLN A 599 -4.94 29.15 -2.92
CA GLN A 599 -4.66 29.56 -4.30
C GLN A 599 -5.88 30.16 -5.00
N VAL A 600 -7.08 29.61 -4.77
CA VAL A 600 -8.33 30.20 -5.25
C VAL A 600 -8.56 31.57 -4.61
N GLY A 601 -8.30 31.70 -3.30
CA GLY A 601 -8.34 32.99 -2.61
C GLY A 601 -7.41 34.03 -3.23
N ASP A 602 -6.16 33.66 -3.50
CA ASP A 602 -5.17 34.55 -4.14
C ASP A 602 -5.60 34.97 -5.55
N LEU A 603 -6.13 34.04 -6.35
CA LEU A 603 -6.67 34.33 -7.68
C LEU A 603 -7.89 35.27 -7.62
N MET A 604 -8.77 35.09 -6.63
CA MET A 604 -9.93 35.98 -6.42
C MET A 604 -9.50 37.39 -6.02
N VAL A 605 -8.44 37.53 -5.22
CA VAL A 605 -7.86 38.84 -4.86
C VAL A 605 -7.22 39.50 -6.09
N GLU A 606 -6.47 38.74 -6.89
CA GLU A 606 -5.86 39.24 -8.12
C GLU A 606 -6.92 39.73 -9.13
N ASP A 607 -8.02 38.98 -9.26
CA ASP A 607 -9.15 39.38 -10.11
C ASP A 607 -9.90 40.60 -9.55
N ALA A 608 -10.06 40.71 -8.23
CA ALA A 608 -10.63 41.89 -7.59
C ALA A 608 -9.77 43.16 -7.80
N LEU A 609 -8.44 43.03 -7.76
CA LEU A 609 -7.52 44.12 -8.05
C LEU A 609 -7.61 44.57 -9.51
N LYS A 610 -7.76 43.64 -10.46
CA LYS A 610 -7.99 43.97 -11.88
C LYS A 610 -9.28 44.78 -12.06
N VAL A 611 -10.38 44.40 -11.38
CA VAL A 611 -11.63 45.17 -11.39
C VAL A 611 -11.43 46.58 -10.81
N GLY A 612 -10.61 46.72 -9.77
CA GLY A 612 -10.25 48.02 -9.18
C GLY A 612 -9.48 48.94 -10.14
N GLU A 613 -8.57 48.40 -10.94
CA GLU A 613 -7.85 49.18 -11.97
C GLU A 613 -8.78 49.66 -13.08
N TYR A 614 -9.69 48.81 -13.58
CA TYR A 614 -10.70 49.20 -14.59
C TYR A 614 -11.65 50.30 -14.11
N LEU A 615 -11.87 50.45 -12.81
CA LEU A 615 -12.73 51.49 -12.23
C LEU A 615 -12.07 52.88 -12.17
N LYS A 616 -10.74 52.99 -12.33
CA LYS A 616 -10.04 54.28 -12.33
C LYS A 616 -10.31 55.11 -13.59
N ASP A 617 -10.68 54.46 -14.69
CA ASP A 617 -10.92 55.09 -16.00
C ASP A 617 -12.40 55.51 -16.20
N VAL A 618 -13.24 55.37 -15.17
CA VAL A 618 -14.67 55.68 -15.22
C VAL A 618 -14.93 57.08 -14.67
N LYS A 619 -15.44 57.98 -15.52
CA LYS A 619 -15.76 59.36 -15.13
C LYS A 619 -17.26 59.48 -14.83
N LYS A 620 -17.60 59.71 -13.57
CA LYS A 620 -18.99 59.86 -13.08
C LYS A 620 -19.34 61.35 -13.03
N ILE A 621 -20.42 61.75 -13.68
CA ILE A 621 -20.80 63.17 -13.81
C ILE A 621 -22.32 63.32 -13.71
N ASN A 622 -22.75 64.47 -13.20
CA ASN A 622 -24.17 64.83 -13.09
C ASN A 622 -24.68 65.48 -14.39
N LEU A 623 -26.01 65.57 -14.53
CA LEU A 623 -26.66 66.10 -15.75
C LEU A 623 -26.18 67.51 -16.15
N SER A 624 -25.90 68.37 -15.16
CA SER A 624 -25.40 69.72 -15.40
C SER A 624 -23.98 69.75 -15.96
N GLU A 625 -23.13 68.79 -15.56
CA GLU A 625 -21.72 68.71 -15.96
C GLU A 625 -21.54 68.08 -17.36
N ILE A 626 -22.51 67.29 -17.80
CA ILE A 626 -22.54 66.68 -19.14
C ILE A 626 -22.77 67.71 -20.24
N LYS A 627 -23.63 68.71 -19.99
CA LYS A 627 -23.97 69.75 -20.97
C LYS A 627 -22.73 70.55 -21.37
N ASP A 628 -21.85 70.82 -20.41
CA ASP A 628 -20.56 71.47 -20.62
C ASP A 628 -19.54 70.54 -21.30
N LEU A 629 -19.50 69.26 -20.91
CA LEU A 629 -18.55 68.28 -21.44
C LEU A 629 -18.80 67.94 -22.93
N LEU A 630 -20.06 67.93 -23.36
CA LEU A 630 -20.47 67.62 -24.73
C LEU A 630 -20.65 68.86 -25.63
N GLY A 631 -20.44 70.07 -25.09
CA GLY A 631 -20.52 71.34 -25.85
C GLY A 631 -21.93 71.71 -26.32
N LEU A 632 -22.97 71.24 -25.63
CA LEU A 632 -24.36 71.36 -26.07
C LEU A 632 -24.97 72.70 -25.63
N THR A 633 -25.08 73.65 -26.56
CA THR A 633 -25.82 74.91 -26.35
C THR A 633 -27.32 74.66 -26.56
N SER A 634 -28.03 74.44 -25.44
CA SER A 634 -29.51 74.37 -25.30
C SER A 634 -30.25 73.40 -26.24
N GLY A 635 -30.69 72.24 -25.73
CA GLY A 635 -31.61 71.38 -26.48
C GLY A 635 -32.26 70.21 -25.73
N TYR A 636 -31.66 69.65 -24.67
CA TYR A 636 -32.21 68.48 -23.97
C TYR A 636 -32.67 68.81 -22.54
N GLU A 637 -33.96 68.59 -22.28
CA GLU A 637 -34.59 68.76 -20.96
C GLU A 637 -34.58 67.46 -20.14
N ASP A 638 -34.42 66.28 -20.77
CA ASP A 638 -34.48 64.96 -20.12
C ASP A 638 -33.29 64.03 -20.48
N ILE A 639 -32.95 63.13 -19.56
CA ILE A 639 -31.89 62.12 -19.65
C ILE A 639 -32.21 61.04 -20.67
N GLU A 640 -33.49 60.73 -20.84
CA GLU A 640 -33.98 59.77 -21.84
C GLU A 640 -33.61 60.24 -23.25
N GLN A 641 -33.83 61.53 -23.54
CA GLN A 641 -33.46 62.15 -24.81
C GLN A 641 -31.94 62.18 -25.02
N LEU A 642 -31.15 62.31 -23.95
CA LEU A 642 -29.69 62.27 -24.04
C LEU A 642 -29.20 60.84 -24.39
N LEU A 643 -29.73 59.82 -23.72
CA LEU A 643 -29.35 58.42 -23.92
C LEU A 643 -29.75 57.89 -25.31
N GLU A 644 -30.82 58.42 -25.91
CA GLU A 644 -31.23 58.10 -27.29
C GLU A 644 -30.27 58.65 -28.36
N ASN A 645 -29.54 59.73 -28.07
CA ASN A 645 -28.65 60.42 -29.02
C ASN A 645 -27.17 60.04 -28.88
N VAL A 646 -26.83 59.14 -27.95
CA VAL A 646 -25.49 58.58 -27.78
C VAL A 646 -25.56 57.06 -27.91
N ASP A 647 -24.45 56.43 -28.31
CA ASP A 647 -24.35 54.96 -28.35
C ASP A 647 -24.24 54.41 -26.91
N ALA A 648 -25.38 54.40 -26.22
CA ALA A 648 -25.49 53.97 -24.83
C ALA A 648 -25.54 52.44 -24.73
N GLU A 649 -24.75 51.88 -23.82
CA GLU A 649 -24.89 50.49 -23.43
C GLU A 649 -26.25 50.25 -22.72
N LEU A 650 -26.70 49.00 -22.74
CA LEU A 650 -27.99 48.56 -22.15
C LEU A 650 -28.17 48.92 -20.66
N TRP A 651 -27.10 49.28 -19.96
CA TRP A 651 -27.11 49.69 -18.56
C TRP A 651 -26.97 51.22 -18.36
N GLY A 652 -26.97 52.01 -19.45
CA GLY A 652 -27.05 53.48 -19.41
C GLY A 652 -25.73 54.25 -19.40
N GLY A 653 -24.59 53.61 -19.65
CA GLY A 653 -23.30 54.30 -19.84
C GLY A 653 -22.90 54.35 -21.31
N PHE A 654 -22.06 55.32 -21.68
CA PHE A 654 -21.58 55.49 -23.05
C PHE A 654 -20.09 55.88 -23.09
N GLN A 655 -19.44 55.68 -24.24
CA GLN A 655 -18.02 55.98 -24.43
C GLN A 655 -17.80 57.40 -24.96
N HIS A 656 -16.84 58.14 -24.40
CA HIS A 656 -16.40 59.42 -24.92
C HIS A 656 -14.89 59.60 -24.70
N ASN A 657 -14.14 59.85 -25.79
CA ASN A 657 -12.67 60.01 -25.77
C ASN A 657 -11.91 58.88 -25.05
N GLY A 658 -12.37 57.64 -25.19
CA GLY A 658 -11.75 56.45 -24.58
C GLY A 658 -12.05 56.26 -23.10
N GLN A 659 -12.95 57.05 -22.51
CA GLN A 659 -13.44 56.88 -21.14
C GLN A 659 -14.93 56.52 -21.13
N VAL A 660 -15.30 55.63 -20.20
CA VAL A 660 -16.70 55.31 -19.92
C VAL A 660 -17.29 56.44 -19.08
N ILE A 661 -18.31 57.11 -19.62
CA ILE A 661 -19.07 58.15 -18.93
C ILE A 661 -20.38 57.56 -18.43
N ILE A 662 -20.71 57.85 -17.17
CA ILE A 662 -21.94 57.40 -16.53
C ILE A 662 -22.64 58.61 -15.91
N VAL A 663 -23.89 58.83 -16.33
CA VAL A 663 -24.75 59.90 -15.84
C VAL A 663 -25.45 59.45 -14.57
N ILE A 664 -25.25 60.16 -13.46
CA ILE A 664 -25.94 59.84 -12.21
C ILE A 664 -27.39 60.33 -12.29
N SER A 665 -28.34 59.39 -12.40
CA SER A 665 -29.78 59.68 -12.43
C SER A 665 -30.62 58.48 -12.03
N GLU A 666 -31.92 58.72 -11.79
CA GLU A 666 -32.88 57.67 -11.42
C GLU A 666 -33.06 56.64 -12.55
N VAL A 667 -33.11 57.10 -13.80
CA VAL A 667 -33.21 56.26 -15.00
C VAL A 667 -31.96 55.39 -15.21
N THR A 668 -30.76 55.97 -15.11
CA THR A 668 -29.50 55.21 -15.21
C THR A 668 -29.35 54.23 -14.04
N ALA A 669 -29.80 54.61 -12.84
CA ALA A 669 -29.82 53.72 -11.68
C ALA A 669 -30.77 52.53 -11.89
N MET A 670 -31.95 52.77 -12.47
CA MET A 670 -32.90 51.73 -12.87
C MET A 670 -32.28 50.76 -13.89
N LEU A 671 -31.67 51.27 -14.98
CA LEU A 671 -31.02 50.47 -16.02
C LEU A 671 -29.84 49.64 -15.49
N LEU A 672 -28.97 50.25 -14.68
CA LEU A 672 -27.87 49.56 -13.99
C LEU A 672 -28.40 48.43 -13.11
N LYS A 673 -29.41 48.70 -12.28
CA LYS A 673 -29.95 47.72 -11.35
C LYS A 673 -30.68 46.58 -12.07
N GLY A 674 -31.44 46.90 -13.12
CA GLY A 674 -32.09 45.92 -13.99
C GLY A 674 -31.08 44.97 -14.63
N TYR A 675 -30.01 45.51 -15.21
CA TYR A 675 -28.99 44.70 -15.88
C TYR A 675 -28.13 43.90 -14.88
N ILE A 676 -27.86 44.42 -13.68
CA ILE A 676 -27.23 43.67 -12.57
C ILE A 676 -28.08 42.45 -12.21
N ASN A 677 -29.40 42.61 -12.08
CA ASN A 677 -30.31 41.51 -11.77
C ASN A 677 -30.33 40.47 -12.90
N HIS A 678 -30.36 40.93 -14.17
CA HIS A 678 -30.28 40.07 -15.35
C HIS A 678 -28.99 39.22 -15.37
N LEU A 679 -27.83 39.86 -15.18
CA LEU A 679 -26.53 39.18 -15.11
C LEU A 679 -26.50 38.15 -13.98
N HIS A 680 -27.01 38.50 -12.79
CA HIS A 680 -27.06 37.58 -11.66
C HIS A 680 -27.88 36.31 -11.96
N ASN A 681 -29.00 36.46 -12.66
CA ASN A 681 -29.90 35.36 -13.01
C ASN A 681 -29.35 34.47 -14.13
N GLU A 682 -28.59 35.03 -15.08
CA GLU A 682 -28.06 34.29 -16.24
C GLU A 682 -26.69 33.62 -15.97
N ILE A 683 -25.91 34.10 -14.99
CA ILE A 683 -24.59 33.53 -14.63
C ILE A 683 -24.59 32.00 -14.46
N PRO A 684 -25.55 31.37 -13.74
CA PRO A 684 -25.60 29.91 -13.62
C PRO A 684 -25.71 29.20 -14.97
N ARG A 685 -26.46 29.77 -15.92
CA ARG A 685 -26.61 29.23 -17.28
C ARG A 685 -25.35 29.45 -18.11
N LEU A 686 -24.69 30.59 -17.96
CA LEU A 686 -23.44 30.90 -18.66
C LEU A 686 -22.29 29.98 -18.24
N PHE A 687 -22.20 29.58 -16.97
CA PHE A 687 -21.20 28.60 -16.54
C PHE A 687 -21.46 27.18 -17.08
N LEU A 688 -22.72 26.85 -17.41
CA LEU A 688 -23.05 25.59 -18.09
C LEU A 688 -22.68 25.63 -19.58
N ASP A 689 -22.73 26.81 -20.21
CA ASP A 689 -22.35 27.00 -21.61
C ASP A 689 -20.82 27.13 -21.79
N SER A 690 -20.17 28.04 -21.07
CA SER A 690 -18.73 28.27 -21.13
C SER A 690 -18.17 28.89 -19.85
N GLN A 691 -17.12 28.27 -19.31
CA GLN A 691 -16.43 28.79 -18.12
C GLN A 691 -15.89 30.21 -18.31
N LEU A 692 -15.44 30.56 -19.53
CA LEU A 692 -14.97 31.91 -19.86
C LEU A 692 -16.12 32.93 -19.87
N LYS A 693 -17.26 32.60 -20.49
CA LYS A 693 -18.45 33.47 -20.51
C LYS A 693 -18.98 33.72 -19.10
N GLY A 694 -19.01 32.69 -18.25
CA GLY A 694 -19.42 32.82 -16.84
C GLY A 694 -18.49 33.71 -16.03
N GLN A 695 -17.17 33.60 -16.23
CA GLN A 695 -16.18 34.45 -15.57
C GLN A 695 -16.28 35.92 -16.02
N ASP A 696 -16.45 36.17 -17.31
CA ASP A 696 -16.59 37.54 -17.83
C ASP A 696 -17.89 38.21 -17.35
N ALA A 697 -18.99 37.45 -17.29
CA ALA A 697 -20.25 37.94 -16.72
C ALA A 697 -20.14 38.25 -15.21
N GLN A 698 -19.40 37.45 -14.44
CA GLN A 698 -19.11 37.74 -13.04
C GLN A 698 -18.28 39.02 -12.86
N LYS A 699 -17.26 39.23 -13.69
CA LYS A 699 -16.46 40.46 -13.68
C LYS A 699 -17.32 41.68 -14.00
N LYS A 700 -18.18 41.58 -15.02
CA LYS A 700 -19.12 42.65 -15.40
C LYS A 700 -20.14 42.93 -14.29
N LEU A 701 -20.68 41.90 -13.64
CA LEU A 701 -21.60 42.04 -12.50
C LEU A 701 -20.94 42.80 -11.34
N ALA A 702 -19.71 42.41 -10.96
CA ALA A 702 -18.97 43.05 -9.87
C ALA A 702 -18.65 44.53 -10.19
N TYR A 703 -18.21 44.81 -11.41
CA TYR A 703 -17.95 46.14 -11.91
C TYR A 703 -19.19 47.05 -11.86
N LEU A 704 -20.31 46.62 -12.45
CA LEU A 704 -21.55 47.40 -12.48
C LEU A 704 -22.18 47.58 -11.10
N SER A 705 -22.10 46.56 -10.23
CA SER A 705 -22.57 46.66 -8.84
C SER A 705 -21.78 47.70 -8.05
N THR A 706 -20.47 47.78 -8.27
CA THR A 706 -19.61 48.78 -7.62
C THR A 706 -19.93 50.20 -8.11
N ILE A 707 -20.25 50.37 -9.39
CA ILE A 707 -20.72 51.64 -9.95
C ILE A 707 -22.07 52.03 -9.33
N PHE A 708 -23.05 51.13 -9.32
CA PHE A 708 -24.38 51.40 -8.76
C PHE A 708 -24.31 51.80 -7.28
N ASN A 709 -23.51 51.08 -6.48
CA ASN A 709 -23.34 51.38 -5.05
C ASN A 709 -22.67 52.73 -4.78
N SER A 710 -22.01 53.33 -5.77
CA SER A 710 -21.40 54.64 -5.66
C SER A 710 -22.34 55.81 -5.96
N PHE A 711 -23.56 55.55 -6.44
CA PHE A 711 -24.57 56.59 -6.65
C PHE A 711 -25.11 57.08 -5.30
N PRO A 712 -25.64 58.32 -5.20
CA PRO A 712 -26.28 58.78 -3.97
C PRO A 712 -27.42 57.85 -3.51
N PRO A 713 -27.56 57.56 -2.21
CA PRO A 713 -28.56 56.61 -1.70
C PRO A 713 -30.00 56.90 -2.12
N ASP A 714 -30.36 58.19 -2.27
CA ASP A 714 -31.69 58.61 -2.69
C ASP A 714 -31.97 58.22 -4.15
N ILE A 715 -31.00 58.42 -5.06
CA ILE A 715 -31.09 58.02 -6.46
C ILE A 715 -31.11 56.50 -6.61
N GLN A 716 -30.35 55.76 -5.79
CA GLN A 716 -30.42 54.31 -5.77
C GLN A 716 -31.81 53.80 -5.34
N ARG A 717 -32.46 54.49 -4.41
CA ARG A 717 -33.80 54.13 -3.91
C ARG A 717 -34.86 54.41 -4.97
N GLU A 718 -34.85 55.59 -5.59
CA GLU A 718 -35.83 55.93 -6.63
C GLU A 718 -35.64 55.08 -7.89
N GLY A 719 -34.40 54.83 -8.34
CA GLY A 719 -34.14 53.91 -9.46
C GLY A 719 -34.59 52.47 -9.21
N LYS A 720 -34.55 51.99 -7.95
CA LYS A 720 -35.11 50.68 -7.58
C LYS A 720 -36.65 50.66 -7.64
N LYS A 721 -37.31 51.75 -7.20
CA LYS A 721 -38.77 51.87 -7.32
C LYS A 721 -39.21 51.90 -8.79
N LEU A 722 -38.51 52.68 -9.63
CA LEU A 722 -38.78 52.72 -11.07
C LEU A 722 -38.64 51.33 -11.71
N LEU A 723 -37.64 50.54 -11.30
CA LEU A 723 -37.48 49.16 -11.80
C LEU A 723 -38.63 48.23 -11.40
N GLU A 724 -39.33 48.50 -10.28
CA GLU A 724 -40.52 47.73 -9.88
C GLU A 724 -41.76 48.14 -10.71
N GLU A 725 -41.77 49.35 -11.26
CA GLU A 725 -42.86 49.89 -12.09
C GLU A 725 -42.71 49.54 -13.58
N PHE A 726 -41.47 49.35 -14.07
CA PHE A 726 -41.16 49.09 -15.48
C PHE A 726 -40.47 47.73 -15.70
N ASP A 727 -41.00 46.90 -16.60
CA ASP A 727 -40.36 45.63 -17.01
C ASP A 727 -39.42 45.87 -18.20
N ILE A 728 -38.11 45.77 -17.97
CA ILE A 728 -37.07 46.07 -18.97
C ILE A 728 -36.53 44.76 -19.55
N PRO A 729 -36.79 44.45 -20.84
CA PRO A 729 -36.30 43.23 -21.46
C PRO A 729 -34.80 43.36 -21.81
N PHE A 730 -33.97 42.51 -21.22
CA PHE A 730 -32.56 42.40 -21.58
C PHE A 730 -32.32 41.17 -22.49
N PRO A 731 -31.46 41.27 -23.52
CA PRO A 731 -31.15 40.14 -24.40
C PRO A 731 -30.45 39.02 -23.63
N SER A 732 -30.72 37.77 -24.03
CA SER A 732 -30.03 36.60 -23.46
C SER A 732 -28.53 36.67 -23.75
N LEU A 733 -27.72 36.20 -22.80
CA LEU A 733 -26.26 36.23 -22.87
C LEU A 733 -25.66 34.88 -23.32
N VAL A 734 -26.51 33.87 -23.56
CA VAL A 734 -26.14 32.50 -23.91
C VAL A 734 -25.82 32.38 -25.40
#